data_AF-A0A6L4ZFN1-F1
#
_entry.id   AF-A0A6L4ZFN1-F1
#
_cell.length_a   1.000
_cell.length_b   1.000
_cell.length_c   1.000
_cell.angle_alpha   90.00
_cell.angle_beta   90.00
_cell.angle_gamma   90.00
#
_symmetry.space_group_name_H-M   'P 1'
#
loop_
_entity.id
_entity.type
_entity.pdbx_description
1 polymer ?
#
loop_
_entity_poly.entity_id
_entity_poly.type
_entity_poly.pdbx_seq_one_letter_code
_entity_poly.pdbx_strand_id
1 'polypeptide(L)'
;MTKLKNKGFLKLTALFIAVLFAHSAVMAESVPPFASVTSSPAAVYFQVYSINFSGLPDNPLQIECPEDISTYTDINECTAEISDNLNIIVTSGTLASLTWEMTGANTDASRRTGINQIESYIFNEGTTIVNYTARDKSGTTVSCSFSVTISDNQVPKIVSAPENIAVEADENECGATVTWDEPVVVDNCTPDYQILKTSTHVSGSFFPVGTTNVTYILDDGMATTQVVYSFTVTVTDRAAPAVTAPENITVNCGEPLPRIYSSFKEFTEAGGAATDNCQLKASSFTLKSQTQSSQICPYTVTRTYQVSDVYNNVGTVEHLIFVGEPIKEPIIEPVKEEIVTLKSGMADFTAALSGNWSEPATWGGGAVPGSGDNVTIPAGITVNIDQNVTNLASLTISGILQFEALTARTLSSALITVNSGGIFRSAQSGTIKSHSLIAQGDIINKGTIDFSSSSNNTGVEITFTGSSNNEFNCQNATLTNLKQTNGVILNKGTTVSSILSYTPGGTFQVLSDASATAKGFLVINNGTFKITGTNVFSNPVFNIASYIIPATGGFWLGNDNATVLGQFGTVDNNGELKISAGTFNIGTASGNSSVTNNNGKFELSDGTVNIAGRFQVSGASATITGGVMNLSSLGNGDANEATFHVTLASNLTISGSPLITFTRPNSNSVPFNDIEILSGSGTKTITGGTFQMGTALTTVPSTFKINSDIPLNNFTVFNSNSSILLTDNLTVNNQLTMNGGNINTSSQTLILNGSTSSSLSYASGMVVGKLQRTVAQAGVNYIFPVGDGTNSSTLQLNFASVNTQGTVTASSNGILPAGFLLNPTTVDASAFITNSTVGFSTVSGSFQLPTGFNPLQKVGLYNSSWSYQPAMASVGFSGWTALTNSAFALADCTEPTITLGANPIICEGTLSVNLPYSATTNSPNEYRIDFTDNSLDVNWKALTASPIILAIPPGTAPNSYSGDIYVRNAAVCESAGAGLSVTINPQPVGTNGTAATCSGVALNYNLQAQITNSVA
;
A
#
# COMPACT_ATOMS: atom_id res chain seq x y z
N MET A 1 -47.34 -31.86 36.36
CA MET A 1 -48.18 -32.94 35.76
C MET A 1 -47.27 -33.91 35.01
N THR A 2 -47.71 -35.15 34.80
CA THR A 2 -47.34 -36.06 33.68
C THR A 2 -45.87 -36.15 33.18
N LYS A 3 -45.16 -37.23 33.60
CA LYS A 3 -44.48 -38.30 32.80
C LYS A 3 -43.66 -37.91 31.53
N LEU A 4 -42.56 -38.58 31.15
CA LEU A 4 -42.10 -39.96 31.40
C LEU A 4 -40.56 -40.15 31.13
N LYS A 5 -39.95 -41.20 31.75
CA LYS A 5 -38.79 -42.08 31.34
C LYS A 5 -38.05 -41.75 30.02
N ASN A 6 -36.74 -41.98 29.83
CA ASN A 6 -35.72 -42.94 30.33
C ASN A 6 -34.32 -42.43 29.85
N LYS A 7 -33.09 -42.97 30.06
CA LYS A 7 -32.38 -44.05 30.82
C LYS A 7 -30.86 -43.69 30.71
N GLY A 8 -29.89 -44.13 31.51
CA GLY A 8 -29.85 -44.75 32.85
C GLY A 8 -28.41 -45.20 33.23
N PHE A 9 -28.09 -45.21 34.54
CA PHE A 9 -27.10 -46.03 35.30
C PHE A 9 -25.75 -46.44 34.66
N LEU A 10 -24.61 -46.30 35.35
CA LEU A 10 -24.30 -47.02 36.61
C LEU A 10 -23.38 -46.23 37.61
N LYS A 11 -23.22 -46.77 38.83
CA LYS A 11 -22.41 -46.29 39.98
C LYS A 11 -20.92 -46.67 39.81
N LEU A 12 -19.91 -45.86 40.21
CA LEU A 12 -19.43 -45.51 41.57
C LEU A 12 -19.06 -46.72 42.45
N THR A 13 -17.77 -46.85 42.82
CA THR A 13 -17.17 -47.13 44.17
C THR A 13 -15.65 -47.40 44.01
N ALA A 14 -14.82 -47.12 45.03
CA ALA A 14 -13.35 -47.28 45.02
C ALA A 14 -12.84 -48.28 46.07
N LEU A 15 -11.58 -48.79 45.95
CA LEU A 15 -10.71 -49.07 47.11
C LEU A 15 -9.20 -49.24 46.76
N PHE A 16 -8.38 -49.16 47.82
CA PHE A 16 -6.91 -49.21 47.95
C PHE A 16 -6.22 -50.54 47.54
N ILE A 17 -4.89 -50.52 47.31
CA ILE A 17 -3.86 -51.05 48.27
C ILE A 17 -2.39 -50.73 47.88
N ALA A 18 -1.55 -50.63 48.91
CA ALA A 18 -0.19 -50.12 49.07
C ALA A 18 0.97 -50.59 48.14
N VAL A 19 2.02 -49.75 48.09
CA VAL A 19 3.44 -50.13 48.33
C VAL A 19 4.10 -49.09 49.25
N LEU A 20 5.05 -49.49 50.09
CA LEU A 20 5.86 -48.65 50.98
C LEU A 20 7.35 -48.95 50.74
N PHE A 21 8.27 -47.96 50.71
CA PHE A 21 9.69 -48.15 51.08
C PHE A 21 10.50 -46.83 51.19
N ALA A 22 11.41 -46.79 52.19
CA ALA A 22 12.61 -45.94 52.42
C ALA A 22 12.78 -44.59 51.66
N HIS A 23 13.20 -43.48 52.30
CA HIS A 23 14.43 -43.38 53.11
C HIS A 23 14.43 -42.20 54.11
N SER A 24 15.01 -42.40 55.30
CA SER A 24 15.82 -41.44 56.09
C SER A 24 16.41 -42.18 57.31
N ALA A 25 17.55 -41.74 57.86
CA ALA A 25 18.35 -42.58 58.74
C ALA A 25 19.16 -41.85 59.85
N VAL A 26 19.58 -42.67 60.82
CA VAL A 26 20.64 -42.44 61.85
C VAL A 26 20.39 -41.37 62.93
N MET A 27 20.10 -41.80 64.16
CA MET A 27 21.06 -41.77 65.30
C MET A 27 20.40 -42.14 66.65
N ALA A 28 21.00 -43.12 67.36
CA ALA A 28 21.01 -43.34 68.83
C ALA A 28 19.66 -43.44 69.61
N GLU A 29 19.53 -44.11 70.77
CA GLU A 29 20.51 -44.84 71.58
C GLU A 29 19.84 -45.95 72.45
N SER A 30 20.62 -46.95 72.85
CA SER A 30 20.37 -47.93 73.94
C SER A 30 19.27 -49.01 73.78
N VAL A 31 19.62 -50.22 74.25
CA VAL A 31 18.87 -51.50 74.20
C VAL A 31 18.98 -52.09 75.62
N PRO A 32 17.91 -52.66 76.24
CA PRO A 32 17.82 -54.13 76.41
C PRO A 32 16.37 -54.69 76.63
N PRO A 33 16.14 -55.99 76.94
CA PRO A 33 16.46 -57.16 76.12
C PRO A 33 15.35 -58.26 76.12
N PHE A 34 15.54 -59.33 75.32
CA PHE A 34 14.84 -60.65 75.39
C PHE A 34 13.31 -60.68 75.12
N ALA A 35 12.70 -61.77 74.63
CA ALA A 35 13.21 -63.01 74.03
C ALA A 35 12.19 -63.57 73.00
N SER A 36 12.65 -64.48 72.14
CA SER A 36 11.83 -65.32 71.27
C SER A 36 11.14 -66.47 72.02
N VAL A 37 10.09 -67.08 71.43
CA VAL A 37 10.05 -68.52 71.04
C VAL A 37 8.67 -68.95 70.46
N THR A 38 8.72 -69.44 69.22
CA THR A 38 7.86 -70.41 68.47
C THR A 38 6.34 -70.60 68.68
N SER A 39 5.64 -70.62 67.53
CA SER A 39 4.63 -71.61 67.07
C SER A 39 3.29 -71.87 67.81
N SER A 40 2.18 -71.55 67.10
CA SER A 40 1.12 -72.46 66.59
C SER A 40 0.39 -73.45 67.54
N PRO A 41 -0.94 -73.76 67.37
CA PRO A 41 -1.86 -73.39 66.27
C PRO A 41 -3.19 -72.68 66.70
N ALA A 42 -4.01 -72.38 65.69
CA ALA A 42 -5.43 -71.96 65.67
C ALA A 42 -6.31 -72.33 66.90
N ALA A 43 -7.34 -71.55 67.29
CA ALA A 43 -8.44 -71.14 66.40
C ALA A 43 -9.33 -69.97 66.90
N VAL A 44 -9.91 -69.29 65.91
CA VAL A 44 -10.86 -68.16 65.90
C VAL A 44 -11.94 -68.13 67.01
N TYR A 45 -12.07 -66.97 67.67
CA TYR A 45 -13.36 -66.33 67.97
C TYR A 45 -13.20 -64.80 67.85
N PHE A 46 -13.91 -64.16 66.92
CA PHE A 46 -13.92 -62.70 66.80
C PHE A 46 -15.10 -62.10 67.59
N GLN A 47 -14.81 -61.42 68.70
CA GLN A 47 -15.66 -60.36 69.23
C GLN A 47 -15.06 -59.01 68.81
N VAL A 48 -15.74 -58.29 67.92
CA VAL A 48 -15.36 -56.92 67.57
C VAL A 48 -15.85 -55.99 68.67
N TYR A 49 -14.94 -55.50 69.51
CA TYR A 49 -15.20 -54.33 70.34
C TYR A 49 -15.28 -53.09 69.44
N SER A 50 -16.41 -52.40 69.45
CA SER A 50 -16.58 -51.12 68.78
C SER A 50 -15.85 -50.01 69.54
N ILE A 51 -14.62 -49.70 69.12
CA ILE A 51 -13.86 -48.56 69.63
C ILE A 51 -14.40 -47.27 69.00
N ASN A 52 -14.98 -46.41 69.83
CA ASN A 52 -15.48 -45.10 69.39
C ASN A 52 -14.31 -44.12 69.19
N PHE A 53 -13.91 -43.90 67.94
CA PHE A 53 -12.96 -42.84 67.56
C PHE A 53 -13.65 -41.46 67.49
N SER A 54 -14.28 -41.04 68.58
CA SER A 54 -14.87 -39.71 68.76
C SER A 54 -13.93 -38.84 69.62
N GLY A 55 -12.84 -38.33 69.04
CA GLY A 55 -11.86 -37.56 69.80
C GLY A 55 -10.48 -37.32 69.18
N LEU A 56 -10.24 -37.63 67.90
CA LEU A 56 -9.15 -36.98 67.19
C LEU A 56 -9.58 -35.52 66.93
N PRO A 57 -8.76 -34.50 67.25
CA PRO A 57 -9.07 -33.14 66.84
C PRO A 57 -9.04 -33.06 65.31
N ASP A 58 -10.09 -32.50 64.71
CA ASP A 58 -10.06 -32.13 63.30
C ASP A 58 -8.88 -31.15 63.11
N ASN A 59 -8.02 -31.44 62.13
CA ASN A 59 -6.86 -30.61 61.82
C ASN A 59 -7.40 -29.22 61.42
N PRO A 60 -7.04 -28.11 62.11
CA PRO A 60 -7.70 -26.83 61.92
C PRO A 60 -7.63 -26.37 60.47
N LEU A 61 -8.75 -25.86 59.95
CA LEU A 61 -8.84 -25.32 58.60
C LEU A 61 -7.89 -24.14 58.46
N GLN A 62 -6.96 -24.22 57.51
CA GLN A 62 -6.08 -23.12 57.12
C GLN A 62 -6.23 -22.91 55.62
N ILE A 63 -6.29 -21.64 55.23
CA ILE A 63 -6.34 -21.20 53.84
C ILE A 63 -5.23 -20.17 53.61
N GLU A 64 -4.70 -20.18 52.41
CA GLU A 64 -3.73 -19.23 51.89
C GLU A 64 -4.38 -18.56 50.67
N CYS A 65 -4.40 -17.23 50.65
CA CYS A 65 -4.95 -16.46 49.53
C CYS A 65 -3.91 -16.31 48.41
N PRO A 66 -4.35 -15.94 47.20
CA PRO A 66 -3.46 -15.35 46.20
C PRO A 66 -2.61 -14.20 46.75
N GLU A 67 -1.50 -13.92 46.06
CA GLU A 67 -0.78 -12.65 46.19
C GLU A 67 -1.59 -11.51 45.53
N ASP A 68 -1.24 -10.26 45.84
CA ASP A 68 -1.85 -9.09 45.19
C ASP A 68 -1.57 -9.06 43.68
N ILE A 69 -2.61 -8.88 42.87
CA ILE A 69 -2.49 -8.85 41.40
C ILE A 69 -2.50 -7.39 40.94
N SER A 70 -1.51 -7.01 40.13
CA SER A 70 -1.49 -5.73 39.41
C SER A 70 -1.34 -6.00 37.92
N THR A 71 -2.28 -5.50 37.12
CA THR A 71 -2.25 -5.60 35.65
C THR A 71 -2.85 -4.35 35.03
N TYR A 72 -2.76 -4.25 33.71
CA TYR A 72 -3.39 -3.18 32.95
C TYR A 72 -4.72 -3.63 32.32
N THR A 73 -5.50 -2.66 31.86
CA THR A 73 -6.73 -2.86 31.06
C THR A 73 -6.48 -3.62 29.76
N ASP A 74 -7.50 -4.37 29.31
CA ASP A 74 -7.56 -4.98 27.98
C ASP A 74 -7.73 -3.92 26.87
N ILE A 75 -7.36 -4.28 25.64
CA ILE A 75 -7.17 -3.32 24.55
C ILE A 75 -8.50 -2.71 24.04
N ASN A 76 -8.62 -1.39 24.11
CA ASN A 76 -9.85 -0.59 23.90
C ASN A 76 -10.98 -0.82 24.94
N GLU A 77 -10.72 -1.46 26.09
CA GLU A 77 -11.68 -1.61 27.18
C GLU A 77 -11.18 -0.95 28.49
N CYS A 78 -12.09 -0.70 29.45
CA CYS A 78 -11.75 -0.18 30.79
C CYS A 78 -11.87 -1.27 31.87
N THR A 79 -11.51 -2.47 31.47
CA THR A 79 -11.68 -3.73 32.20
C THR A 79 -10.50 -4.65 31.91
N ALA A 80 -10.29 -5.65 32.75
CA ALA A 80 -9.35 -6.74 32.48
C ALA A 80 -9.97 -8.10 32.87
N GLU A 81 -9.96 -9.10 31.98
CA GLU A 81 -10.32 -10.47 32.38
C GLU A 81 -9.12 -11.18 33.04
N ILE A 82 -9.30 -11.59 34.29
CA ILE A 82 -8.32 -12.39 35.02
C ILE A 82 -8.88 -13.80 35.19
N SER A 83 -8.27 -14.76 34.49
CA SER A 83 -8.71 -16.18 34.41
C SER A 83 -7.82 -17.16 35.17
N ASP A 84 -6.79 -16.66 35.86
CA ASP A 84 -5.81 -17.43 36.64
C ASP A 84 -5.45 -16.69 37.93
N ASN A 85 -4.81 -17.38 38.87
CA ASN A 85 -4.33 -16.84 40.16
C ASN A 85 -5.40 -16.26 41.12
N LEU A 86 -6.70 -16.39 40.85
CA LEU A 86 -7.79 -16.01 41.78
C LEU A 86 -8.17 -17.12 42.79
N ASN A 87 -7.45 -18.23 42.76
CA ASN A 87 -7.73 -19.46 43.51
C ASN A 87 -7.04 -19.49 44.89
N ILE A 88 -7.78 -19.81 45.96
CA ILE A 88 -7.20 -20.03 47.29
C ILE A 88 -6.58 -21.43 47.40
N ILE A 89 -5.56 -21.58 48.25
CA ILE A 89 -4.94 -22.86 48.58
C ILE A 89 -5.40 -23.29 49.97
N VAL A 90 -5.95 -24.50 50.10
CA VAL A 90 -6.31 -25.09 51.41
C VAL A 90 -5.13 -25.88 51.94
N THR A 91 -4.39 -25.28 52.88
CA THR A 91 -3.13 -25.84 53.41
C THR A 91 -3.35 -26.79 54.59
N SER A 92 -4.51 -26.75 55.25
CA SER A 92 -4.88 -27.67 56.34
C SER A 92 -6.41 -27.81 56.48
N GLY A 93 -6.85 -28.93 57.06
CA GLY A 93 -8.24 -29.20 57.42
C GLY A 93 -9.15 -29.68 56.29
N THR A 94 -10.46 -29.50 56.43
CA THR A 94 -11.44 -29.85 55.40
C THR A 94 -12.51 -28.78 55.26
N LEU A 95 -12.58 -28.21 54.05
CA LEU A 95 -13.54 -27.20 53.65
C LEU A 95 -14.98 -27.76 53.62
N ALA A 96 -15.93 -27.00 54.17
CA ALA A 96 -17.37 -27.29 54.10
C ALA A 96 -18.15 -26.21 53.33
N SER A 97 -17.71 -24.95 53.40
CA SER A 97 -18.15 -23.89 52.49
C SER A 97 -17.05 -22.86 52.27
N LEU A 98 -17.05 -22.24 51.08
CA LEU A 98 -16.24 -21.09 50.73
C LEU A 98 -17.16 -20.02 50.13
N THR A 99 -17.00 -18.80 50.62
CA THR A 99 -17.70 -17.62 50.11
C THR A 99 -16.71 -16.48 49.89
N TRP A 100 -16.99 -15.61 48.92
CA TRP A 100 -16.21 -14.40 48.65
C TRP A 100 -17.10 -13.16 48.58
N GLU A 101 -16.50 -12.01 48.87
CA GLU A 101 -17.09 -10.67 48.75
C GLU A 101 -16.04 -9.74 48.15
N MET A 102 -16.42 -8.98 47.12
CA MET A 102 -15.60 -7.98 46.45
C MET A 102 -16.02 -6.57 46.87
N THR A 103 -15.05 -5.69 47.10
CA THR A 103 -15.29 -4.28 47.42
C THR A 103 -14.23 -3.39 46.75
N GLY A 104 -14.61 -2.19 46.31
CA GLY A 104 -13.72 -1.29 45.56
C GLY A 104 -14.29 -1.02 44.18
N ALA A 105 -13.45 -1.12 43.14
CA ALA A 105 -13.85 -0.90 41.75
C ALA A 105 -14.93 -1.88 41.25
N ASN A 106 -14.93 -3.11 41.75
CA ASN A 106 -16.01 -4.09 41.62
C ASN A 106 -16.70 -4.32 42.98
N THR A 107 -18.02 -4.50 42.96
CA THR A 107 -18.82 -4.88 44.13
C THR A 107 -19.74 -6.05 43.78
N ASP A 108 -19.40 -7.24 44.28
CA ASP A 108 -20.09 -8.50 43.98
C ASP A 108 -19.85 -9.49 45.13
N ALA A 109 -20.68 -10.53 45.25
CA ALA A 109 -20.53 -11.53 46.31
C ALA A 109 -21.03 -12.91 45.89
N SER A 110 -20.33 -13.94 46.37
CA SER A 110 -20.71 -15.33 46.13
C SER A 110 -22.06 -15.68 46.77
N ARG A 111 -22.62 -16.82 46.35
CA ARG A 111 -23.71 -17.45 47.11
C ARG A 111 -23.24 -17.75 48.52
N ARG A 112 -24.10 -17.53 49.53
CA ARG A 112 -23.80 -17.71 50.97
C ARG A 112 -23.62 -19.18 51.42
N THR A 113 -23.58 -20.13 50.48
CA THR A 113 -23.53 -21.57 50.73
C THR A 113 -22.82 -22.28 49.58
N GLY A 114 -22.22 -23.44 49.86
CA GLY A 114 -21.41 -24.19 48.89
C GLY A 114 -19.93 -23.80 48.94
N ILE A 115 -19.13 -24.35 48.02
CA ILE A 115 -17.74 -23.96 47.82
C ILE A 115 -17.73 -23.14 46.53
N ASN A 116 -17.60 -21.82 46.67
CA ASN A 116 -17.64 -20.88 45.57
C ASN A 116 -16.23 -20.32 45.40
N GLN A 117 -15.49 -20.81 44.42
CA GLN A 117 -14.21 -20.24 43.99
C GLN A 117 -14.48 -19.17 42.92
N ILE A 118 -13.52 -18.27 42.68
CA ILE A 118 -13.47 -17.43 41.49
C ILE A 118 -12.47 -18.10 40.53
N GLU A 119 -12.96 -18.56 39.38
CA GLU A 119 -12.13 -19.20 38.34
C GLU A 119 -11.66 -18.16 37.31
N SER A 120 -12.60 -17.40 36.73
CA SER A 120 -12.32 -16.15 35.99
C SER A 120 -13.24 -15.03 36.47
N TYR A 121 -12.78 -13.78 36.36
CA TYR A 121 -13.59 -12.59 36.61
C TYR A 121 -13.08 -11.38 35.81
N ILE A 122 -14.01 -10.50 35.39
CA ILE A 122 -13.71 -9.25 34.71
C ILE A 122 -13.66 -8.12 35.75
N PHE A 123 -12.46 -7.58 35.99
CA PHE A 123 -12.25 -6.49 36.94
C PHE A 123 -12.31 -5.13 36.23
N ASN A 124 -12.89 -4.14 36.90
CA ASN A 124 -12.95 -2.75 36.43
C ASN A 124 -11.62 -2.04 36.76
N GLU A 125 -11.33 -0.93 36.06
CA GLU A 125 -10.24 -0.01 36.43
C GLU A 125 -10.30 0.42 37.92
N GLY A 126 -9.13 0.50 38.56
CA GLY A 126 -8.96 0.77 39.99
C GLY A 126 -8.68 -0.50 40.81
N THR A 127 -8.77 -0.36 42.14
CA THR A 127 -8.49 -1.46 43.07
C THR A 127 -9.79 -2.13 43.56
N THR A 128 -9.86 -3.45 43.41
CA THR A 128 -10.86 -4.34 44.01
C THR A 128 -10.20 -5.22 45.07
N ILE A 129 -10.71 -5.19 46.29
CA ILE A 129 -10.32 -6.07 47.39
C ILE A 129 -11.24 -7.30 47.38
N VAL A 130 -10.64 -8.48 47.24
CA VAL A 130 -11.33 -9.77 47.25
C VAL A 130 -11.15 -10.42 48.63
N ASN A 131 -12.24 -10.58 49.38
CA ASN A 131 -12.23 -11.18 50.72
C ASN A 131 -12.86 -12.59 50.68
N TYR A 132 -12.03 -13.63 50.84
CA TYR A 132 -12.48 -15.01 50.98
C TYR A 132 -12.77 -15.35 52.44
N THR A 133 -13.88 -16.01 52.70
CA THR A 133 -14.23 -16.60 54.00
C THR A 133 -14.57 -18.08 53.82
N ALA A 134 -13.75 -18.93 54.43
CA ALA A 134 -13.89 -20.37 54.45
C ALA A 134 -14.48 -20.85 55.78
N ARG A 135 -15.23 -21.95 55.76
CA ARG A 135 -15.78 -22.61 56.95
C ARG A 135 -15.56 -24.11 56.86
N ASP A 136 -15.21 -24.72 57.99
CA ASP A 136 -15.02 -26.17 58.13
C ASP A 136 -16.31 -26.90 58.52
N LYS A 137 -16.20 -28.21 58.81
CA LYS A 137 -17.33 -29.02 59.28
C LYS A 137 -17.68 -28.81 60.76
N SER A 138 -16.79 -28.25 61.59
CA SER A 138 -17.09 -27.91 62.99
C SER A 138 -17.87 -26.60 63.12
N GLY A 139 -17.84 -25.74 62.10
CA GLY A 139 -18.41 -24.40 62.10
C GLY A 139 -17.40 -23.29 62.43
N THR A 140 -16.12 -23.63 62.47
CA THR A 140 -14.99 -22.68 62.56
C THR A 140 -14.79 -21.99 61.22
N THR A 141 -14.55 -20.68 61.25
CA THR A 141 -14.28 -19.85 60.06
C THR A 141 -12.88 -19.26 60.06
N VAL A 142 -12.27 -19.23 58.88
CA VAL A 142 -11.04 -18.50 58.59
C VAL A 142 -11.25 -17.64 57.34
N SER A 143 -10.63 -16.48 57.29
CA SER A 143 -10.75 -15.54 56.18
C SER A 143 -9.38 -15.01 55.77
N CYS A 144 -9.22 -14.71 54.49
CA CYS A 144 -8.05 -14.04 53.94
C CYS A 144 -8.49 -13.11 52.79
N SER A 145 -7.68 -12.11 52.48
CA SER A 145 -7.98 -11.14 51.43
C SER A 145 -6.73 -10.75 50.67
N PHE A 146 -6.90 -10.49 49.38
CA PHE A 146 -5.90 -9.92 48.48
C PHE A 146 -6.55 -8.81 47.65
N SER A 147 -5.75 -8.00 46.99
CA SER A 147 -6.19 -6.95 46.09
C SER A 147 -5.91 -7.30 44.62
N VAL A 148 -6.79 -6.83 43.76
CA VAL A 148 -6.62 -6.77 42.32
C VAL A 148 -6.63 -5.30 41.94
N THR A 149 -5.54 -4.79 41.38
CA THR A 149 -5.46 -3.41 40.87
C THR A 149 -5.31 -3.44 39.35
N ILE A 150 -6.32 -2.90 38.69
CA ILE A 150 -6.32 -2.64 37.25
C ILE A 150 -5.97 -1.16 37.06
N SER A 151 -5.02 -0.87 36.19
CA SER A 151 -4.66 0.51 35.81
C SER A 151 -4.76 0.68 34.30
N ASP A 152 -5.07 1.87 33.82
CA ASP A 152 -4.89 2.16 32.40
C ASP A 152 -3.39 2.23 32.03
N ASN A 153 -3.09 1.94 30.76
CA ASN A 153 -1.79 2.17 30.12
C ASN A 153 -1.89 2.55 28.64
N GLN A 154 -3.11 2.70 28.13
CA GLN A 154 -3.38 3.15 26.78
C GLN A 154 -3.26 4.68 26.72
N VAL A 155 -3.40 5.27 25.53
CA VAL A 155 -3.15 6.70 25.31
C VAL A 155 -4.21 7.31 24.42
N PRO A 156 -4.50 8.63 24.50
CA PRO A 156 -5.71 9.19 23.95
C PRO A 156 -5.72 9.12 22.42
N LYS A 157 -6.71 8.41 21.88
CA LYS A 157 -6.81 8.09 20.47
C LYS A 157 -7.49 9.23 19.71
N ILE A 158 -6.76 9.84 18.78
CA ILE A 158 -7.32 10.81 17.83
C ILE A 158 -8.27 10.10 16.86
N VAL A 159 -9.50 10.60 16.77
CA VAL A 159 -10.54 10.13 15.83
C VAL A 159 -10.56 11.01 14.58
N SER A 160 -10.43 12.32 14.74
CA SER A 160 -10.25 13.30 13.66
C SER A 160 -9.52 14.55 14.18
N ALA A 161 -8.75 15.21 13.32
CA ALA A 161 -8.00 16.42 13.64
C ALA A 161 -7.72 17.26 12.37
N PRO A 162 -7.34 18.56 12.49
CA PRO A 162 -7.10 19.43 11.34
C PRO A 162 -5.91 18.98 10.48
N GLU A 163 -6.11 18.90 9.17
CA GLU A 163 -5.01 18.77 8.21
C GLU A 163 -4.23 20.10 8.07
N ASN A 164 -3.13 20.08 7.30
CA ASN A 164 -2.35 21.30 7.03
C ASN A 164 -3.21 22.33 6.29
N ILE A 165 -3.23 23.57 6.78
CA ILE A 165 -4.03 24.66 6.23
C ILE A 165 -3.13 25.59 5.43
N ALA A 166 -3.51 25.88 4.19
CA ALA A 166 -2.87 26.88 3.35
C ALA A 166 -3.88 27.98 2.97
N VAL A 167 -3.53 29.24 3.23
CA VAL A 167 -4.34 30.42 2.90
C VAL A 167 -3.47 31.54 2.34
N GLU A 168 -4.11 32.54 1.75
CA GLU A 168 -3.47 33.80 1.36
C GLU A 168 -3.70 34.85 2.45
N ALA A 169 -2.90 35.92 2.50
CA ALA A 169 -3.08 36.99 3.48
C ALA A 169 -4.41 37.74 3.29
N ASP A 170 -5.05 38.15 4.39
CA ASP A 170 -6.29 38.94 4.39
C ASP A 170 -6.05 40.34 3.80
N GLU A 171 -7.06 40.92 3.14
CA GLU A 171 -6.90 42.21 2.44
C GLU A 171 -6.44 43.34 3.39
N ASN A 172 -5.28 43.92 3.07
CA ASN A 172 -4.59 44.98 3.83
C ASN A 172 -3.90 44.54 5.13
N GLU A 173 -3.83 43.23 5.43
CA GLU A 173 -3.08 42.69 6.56
C GLU A 173 -1.89 41.81 6.12
N CYS A 174 -0.92 41.60 7.01
CA CYS A 174 0.27 40.76 6.76
C CYS A 174 0.16 39.37 7.40
N GLY A 175 -0.99 38.74 7.18
CA GLY A 175 -1.36 37.47 7.78
C GLY A 175 -2.82 37.16 7.48
N ALA A 176 -3.36 36.10 8.07
CA ALA A 176 -4.76 35.71 7.89
C ALA A 176 -5.36 35.18 9.20
N THR A 177 -6.67 35.36 9.39
CA THR A 177 -7.41 34.75 10.50
C THR A 177 -7.87 33.34 10.12
N VAL A 178 -7.40 32.31 10.82
CA VAL A 178 -7.57 30.90 10.40
C VAL A 178 -8.38 30.10 11.42
N THR A 179 -9.43 29.43 10.95
CA THR A 179 -10.33 28.55 11.73
C THR A 179 -10.23 27.09 11.30
N TRP A 180 -10.34 26.18 12.25
CA TRP A 180 -10.41 24.72 12.07
C TRP A 180 -11.36 24.08 13.10
N ASP A 181 -11.75 22.83 12.85
CA ASP A 181 -12.49 22.02 13.83
C ASP A 181 -11.53 21.44 14.89
N GLU A 182 -11.82 21.64 16.17
CA GLU A 182 -11.01 21.13 17.27
C GLU A 182 -10.92 19.58 17.25
N PRO A 183 -9.76 18.98 17.56
CA PRO A 183 -9.55 17.54 17.39
C PRO A 183 -10.47 16.70 18.28
N VAL A 184 -11.15 15.74 17.64
CA VAL A 184 -11.97 14.71 18.30
C VAL A 184 -11.04 13.59 18.75
N VAL A 185 -11.08 13.28 20.04
CA VAL A 185 -10.23 12.29 20.69
C VAL A 185 -11.08 11.49 21.66
N VAL A 186 -10.78 10.21 21.81
CA VAL A 186 -11.45 9.28 22.74
C VAL A 186 -10.39 8.45 23.44
N ASP A 187 -10.73 7.89 24.59
CA ASP A 187 -9.90 6.98 25.35
C ASP A 187 -10.73 5.80 25.88
N ASN A 188 -10.10 4.72 26.31
CA ASN A 188 -10.82 3.54 26.82
C ASN A 188 -11.37 3.73 28.23
N CYS A 189 -10.61 4.33 29.16
CA CYS A 189 -11.09 4.63 30.50
C CYS A 189 -11.47 6.10 30.69
N THR A 190 -10.71 7.01 30.09
CA THR A 190 -10.81 8.44 30.36
C THR A 190 -11.93 9.07 29.53
N PRO A 191 -13.01 9.59 30.13
CA PRO A 191 -14.09 10.21 29.36
C PRO A 191 -13.60 11.46 28.61
N ASP A 192 -14.12 11.73 27.41
CA ASP A 192 -13.71 12.81 26.51
C ASP A 192 -13.55 14.21 27.15
N TYR A 193 -14.29 14.47 28.24
CA TYR A 193 -14.28 15.74 28.98
C TYR A 193 -13.20 15.84 30.08
N GLN A 194 -12.50 14.74 30.38
CA GLN A 194 -11.38 14.68 31.33
C GLN A 194 -10.01 14.68 30.62
N ILE A 195 -9.95 14.21 29.37
CA ILE A 195 -8.74 14.24 28.54
C ILE A 195 -8.28 15.70 28.38
N LEU A 196 -7.11 16.01 28.95
CA LEU A 196 -6.50 17.33 28.91
C LEU A 196 -5.98 17.62 27.50
N LYS A 197 -6.67 18.53 26.81
CA LYS A 197 -6.22 19.11 25.53
C LYS A 197 -5.52 20.43 25.81
N THR A 198 -4.21 20.50 25.55
CA THR A 198 -3.49 21.77 25.48
C THR A 198 -3.06 22.04 24.05
N SER A 199 -3.21 23.29 23.59
CA SER A 199 -2.83 23.72 22.25
C SER A 199 -1.97 24.97 22.29
N THR A 200 -1.07 25.07 21.33
CA THR A 200 -0.26 26.27 21.06
C THR A 200 -1.06 27.43 20.50
N HIS A 201 -2.16 27.17 19.80
CA HIS A 201 -3.02 28.17 19.14
C HIS A 201 -4.50 27.75 19.22
N VAL A 202 -5.42 28.72 19.17
CA VAL A 202 -6.88 28.47 19.24
C VAL A 202 -7.49 28.68 17.86
N SER A 203 -8.49 27.86 17.47
CA SER A 203 -9.23 28.07 16.23
C SER A 203 -9.80 29.49 16.15
N GLY A 204 -9.54 30.20 15.04
CA GLY A 204 -9.84 31.63 14.87
C GLY A 204 -8.72 32.58 15.31
N SER A 205 -7.48 32.08 15.50
CA SER A 205 -6.30 32.93 15.71
C SER A 205 -5.84 33.59 14.41
N PHE A 206 -5.20 34.76 14.52
CA PHE A 206 -4.47 35.41 13.43
C PHE A 206 -3.07 34.81 13.27
N PHE A 207 -2.68 34.49 12.04
CA PHE A 207 -1.38 33.93 11.68
C PHE A 207 -0.64 34.86 10.71
N PRO A 208 0.60 35.31 11.03
CA PRO A 208 1.38 36.14 10.12
C PRO A 208 1.87 35.34 8.89
N VAL A 209 2.22 36.03 7.81
CA VAL A 209 2.76 35.41 6.58
C VAL A 209 4.00 34.57 6.86
N GLY A 210 3.97 33.31 6.42
CA GLY A 210 4.92 32.26 6.73
C GLY A 210 4.22 30.96 7.13
N THR A 211 4.98 30.00 7.66
CA THR A 211 4.45 28.73 8.17
C THR A 211 4.55 28.70 9.69
N THR A 212 3.40 28.56 10.36
CA THR A 212 3.27 28.38 11.81
C THR A 212 2.89 26.92 12.10
N ASN A 213 3.53 26.29 13.08
CA ASN A 213 3.19 24.93 13.51
C ASN A 213 2.19 24.98 14.68
N VAL A 214 0.98 24.49 14.48
CA VAL A 214 -0.03 24.35 15.54
C VAL A 214 0.10 22.95 16.13
N THR A 215 0.68 22.88 17.33
CA THR A 215 0.80 21.66 18.13
C THR A 215 -0.31 21.56 19.16
N TYR A 216 -0.90 20.38 19.27
CA TYR A 216 -1.76 19.90 20.35
C TYR A 216 -1.03 18.84 21.16
N ILE A 217 -1.25 18.83 22.48
CA ILE A 217 -0.79 17.79 23.40
C ILE A 217 -2.02 17.26 24.13
N LEU A 218 -2.18 15.95 24.10
CA LEU A 218 -3.30 15.20 24.67
C LEU A 218 -2.78 14.33 25.81
N ASP A 219 -3.44 14.39 26.96
CA ASP A 219 -3.03 13.74 28.19
C ASP A 219 -4.29 13.27 28.96
N ASP A 220 -4.37 11.98 29.27
CA ASP A 220 -5.42 11.37 30.10
C ASP A 220 -5.13 11.49 31.62
N GLY A 221 -3.86 11.75 32.00
CA GLY A 221 -3.41 11.82 33.38
C GLY A 221 -3.06 10.47 34.04
N MET A 222 -3.20 9.35 33.32
CA MET A 222 -2.92 7.98 33.80
C MET A 222 -1.72 7.34 33.07
N ALA A 223 -1.58 7.60 31.77
CA ALA A 223 -0.52 7.11 30.93
C ALA A 223 0.83 7.78 31.20
N THR A 224 1.93 7.06 30.94
CA THR A 224 3.29 7.61 31.08
C THR A 224 3.76 8.41 29.85
N THR A 225 2.92 8.55 28.82
CA THR A 225 3.27 9.14 27.52
C THR A 225 2.10 9.91 26.92
N GLN A 226 2.27 11.22 26.75
CA GLN A 226 1.30 12.12 26.10
C GLN A 226 1.27 11.92 24.57
N VAL A 227 0.10 12.08 23.94
CA VAL A 227 -0.03 12.06 22.48
C VAL A 227 0.11 13.49 21.94
N VAL A 228 1.15 13.69 21.13
CA VAL A 228 1.44 14.97 20.48
C VAL A 228 0.97 14.93 19.03
N TYR A 229 0.14 15.90 18.65
CA TYR A 229 -0.33 16.09 17.28
C TYR A 229 0.09 17.47 16.78
N SER A 230 0.42 17.60 15.50
CA SER A 230 0.69 18.91 14.92
C SER A 230 0.34 18.99 13.45
N PHE A 231 -0.26 20.11 13.07
CA PHE A 231 -0.46 20.53 11.68
C PHE A 231 0.13 21.91 11.47
N THR A 232 0.36 22.27 10.21
CA THR A 232 0.90 23.58 9.83
C THR A 232 -0.20 24.49 9.29
N VAL A 233 -0.13 25.77 9.68
CA VAL A 233 -0.86 26.86 9.05
C VAL A 233 0.15 27.66 8.23
N THR A 234 0.01 27.65 6.90
CA THR A 234 0.86 28.40 5.98
C THR A 234 0.06 29.53 5.35
N VAL A 235 0.41 30.76 5.69
CA VAL A 235 -0.16 31.98 5.11
C VAL A 235 0.82 32.51 4.07
N THR A 236 0.38 32.64 2.82
CA THR A 236 1.21 33.13 1.71
C THR A 236 0.82 34.53 1.28
N ASP A 237 1.80 35.41 1.12
CA ASP A 237 1.58 36.72 0.49
C ASP A 237 1.70 36.62 -1.04
N ARG A 238 0.69 37.13 -1.73
CA ARG A 238 0.65 37.27 -3.19
C ARG A 238 0.31 38.68 -3.64
N ALA A 239 0.10 39.61 -2.71
CA ALA A 239 -0.21 40.99 -3.05
C ALA A 239 1.02 41.63 -3.70
N ALA A 240 0.82 42.31 -4.82
CA ALA A 240 1.87 43.11 -5.43
C ALA A 240 1.78 44.55 -4.90
N PRO A 241 2.92 45.20 -4.55
CA PRO A 241 2.91 46.57 -4.06
C PRO A 241 2.11 47.52 -4.94
N ALA A 242 1.23 48.33 -4.33
CA ALA A 242 0.51 49.38 -5.01
C ALA A 242 1.47 50.57 -5.25
N VAL A 243 1.86 50.80 -6.51
CA VAL A 243 2.84 51.83 -6.90
C VAL A 243 2.15 53.03 -7.57
N THR A 244 2.46 54.23 -7.12
CA THR A 244 2.00 55.51 -7.68
C THR A 244 3.17 56.25 -8.34
N ALA A 245 2.96 56.81 -9.53
CA ALA A 245 4.01 57.54 -10.26
C ALA A 245 4.19 59.00 -9.78
N PRO A 246 5.40 59.57 -9.90
CA PRO A 246 5.65 61.01 -9.88
C PRO A 246 4.81 61.78 -10.91
N GLU A 247 4.69 63.10 -10.74
CA GLU A 247 4.08 63.97 -11.77
C GLU A 247 4.81 63.87 -13.12
N ASN A 248 4.04 63.93 -14.21
CA ASN A 248 4.57 63.87 -15.57
C ASN A 248 5.45 65.10 -15.87
N ILE A 249 6.58 64.89 -16.56
CA ILE A 249 7.55 65.95 -16.84
C ILE A 249 7.40 66.42 -18.29
N THR A 250 7.56 67.72 -18.55
CA THR A 250 7.65 68.28 -19.91
C THR A 250 9.03 68.92 -20.12
N VAL A 251 9.68 68.62 -21.24
CA VAL A 251 10.96 69.21 -21.67
C VAL A 251 10.91 69.63 -23.14
N ASN A 252 11.73 70.61 -23.55
CA ASN A 252 11.72 71.12 -24.92
C ASN A 252 12.49 70.20 -25.90
N CYS A 253 12.17 70.30 -27.19
CA CYS A 253 12.91 69.59 -28.23
C CYS A 253 14.40 69.98 -28.21
N GLY A 254 15.29 68.98 -28.05
CA GLY A 254 16.74 69.18 -28.03
C GLY A 254 17.35 69.30 -26.64
N GLU A 255 16.54 69.47 -25.59
CA GLU A 255 17.01 69.37 -24.20
C GLU A 255 17.29 67.90 -23.81
N PRO A 256 18.23 67.64 -22.89
CA PRO A 256 18.48 66.29 -22.39
C PRO A 256 17.28 65.78 -21.58
N LEU A 257 16.94 64.50 -21.75
CA LEU A 257 15.93 63.85 -20.91
C LEU A 257 16.32 63.91 -19.41
N PRO A 258 15.36 64.09 -18.49
CA PRO A 258 15.59 63.97 -17.06
C PRO A 258 16.28 62.62 -16.73
N ARG A 259 17.22 62.60 -15.76
CA ARG A 259 17.87 61.36 -15.35
C ARG A 259 16.85 60.31 -14.90
N ILE A 260 17.19 59.03 -15.04
CA ILE A 260 16.39 57.95 -14.44
C ILE A 260 16.48 58.05 -12.91
N TYR A 261 15.39 57.73 -12.20
CA TYR A 261 15.47 57.54 -10.75
C TYR A 261 16.23 56.23 -10.48
N SER A 262 17.34 56.32 -9.76
CA SER A 262 18.27 55.22 -9.49
C SER A 262 18.01 54.51 -8.16
N SER A 263 17.08 55.02 -7.36
CA SER A 263 16.65 54.43 -6.08
C SER A 263 15.21 54.83 -5.75
N PHE A 264 14.55 54.04 -4.90
CA PHE A 264 13.22 54.35 -4.38
C PHE A 264 13.17 55.71 -3.65
N LYS A 265 14.29 56.15 -3.08
CA LYS A 265 14.41 57.47 -2.46
C LYS A 265 14.27 58.60 -3.49
N GLU A 266 14.98 58.55 -4.61
CA GLU A 266 14.85 59.58 -5.66
C GLU A 266 13.44 59.59 -6.28
N PHE A 267 12.82 58.42 -6.41
CA PHE A 267 11.45 58.26 -6.90
C PHE A 267 10.40 58.87 -5.96
N THR A 268 10.58 58.69 -4.64
CA THR A 268 9.69 59.28 -3.62
C THR A 268 9.94 60.76 -3.38
N GLU A 269 11.19 61.24 -3.46
CA GLU A 269 11.52 62.67 -3.46
C GLU A 269 10.95 63.41 -4.69
N ALA A 270 10.62 62.69 -5.77
CA ALA A 270 9.91 63.22 -6.94
C ALA A 270 8.37 63.15 -6.84
N GLY A 271 7.80 62.66 -5.73
CA GLY A 271 6.35 62.53 -5.52
C GLY A 271 5.74 61.18 -5.92
N GLY A 272 6.55 60.20 -6.34
CA GLY A 272 6.10 58.81 -6.46
C GLY A 272 5.89 58.16 -5.09
N ALA A 273 5.17 57.04 -5.05
CA ALA A 273 4.96 56.27 -3.82
C ALA A 273 4.85 54.77 -4.11
N ALA A 274 5.04 53.93 -3.08
CA ALA A 274 4.59 52.54 -3.10
C ALA A 274 4.19 52.12 -1.69
N THR A 275 3.11 51.34 -1.60
CA THR A 275 2.57 50.78 -0.35
C THR A 275 2.20 49.32 -0.54
N ASP A 276 2.22 48.57 0.56
CA ASP A 276 2.14 47.11 0.58
C ASP A 276 1.45 46.69 1.89
N ASN A 277 0.67 45.61 1.91
CA ASN A 277 0.03 45.09 3.12
C ASN A 277 1.02 44.40 4.06
N CYS A 278 2.15 43.91 3.53
CA CYS A 278 3.23 43.33 4.32
C CYS A 278 4.42 44.27 4.49
N GLN A 279 5.40 44.24 3.59
CA GLN A 279 6.63 45.02 3.67
C GLN A 279 7.22 45.29 2.29
N LEU A 280 7.25 46.57 1.91
CA LEU A 280 7.91 47.02 0.70
C LEU A 280 9.45 46.86 0.79
N LYS A 281 10.04 46.07 -0.12
CA LYS A 281 11.48 45.90 -0.28
C LYS A 281 12.03 47.02 -1.17
N ALA A 282 12.09 48.22 -0.62
CA ALA A 282 12.53 49.44 -1.34
C ALA A 282 13.90 49.32 -2.05
N SER A 283 14.76 48.37 -1.65
CA SER A 283 16.04 48.06 -2.31
C SER A 283 15.92 47.27 -3.63
N SER A 284 14.73 46.76 -3.96
CA SER A 284 14.42 46.12 -5.26
C SER A 284 13.94 47.10 -6.33
N PHE A 285 13.73 48.37 -5.97
CA PHE A 285 13.26 49.40 -6.91
C PHE A 285 14.22 49.55 -8.08
N THR A 286 13.70 49.48 -9.30
CA THR A 286 14.48 49.64 -10.53
C THR A 286 13.63 50.11 -11.71
N LEU A 287 14.29 50.62 -12.75
CA LEU A 287 13.67 50.87 -14.04
C LEU A 287 13.51 49.53 -14.79
N LYS A 288 12.28 49.12 -15.04
CA LYS A 288 11.93 47.90 -15.80
C LYS A 288 12.13 48.11 -17.30
N SER A 289 11.68 49.25 -17.81
CA SER A 289 11.73 49.59 -19.24
C SER A 289 11.64 51.10 -19.46
N GLN A 290 12.25 51.57 -20.56
CA GLN A 290 11.98 52.89 -21.12
C GLN A 290 11.63 52.72 -22.61
N THR A 291 10.48 53.25 -23.02
CA THR A 291 10.02 53.28 -24.42
C THR A 291 9.86 54.73 -24.88
N GLN A 292 9.80 54.94 -26.20
CA GLN A 292 9.71 56.26 -26.82
C GLN A 292 8.77 56.17 -28.02
N SER A 293 7.76 57.05 -28.10
CA SER A 293 6.69 56.94 -29.12
C SER A 293 7.12 57.32 -30.54
N SER A 294 8.16 58.16 -30.69
CA SER A 294 8.69 58.61 -31.97
C SER A 294 10.16 59.02 -31.83
N GLN A 295 10.98 58.75 -32.86
CA GLN A 295 12.38 59.23 -32.92
C GLN A 295 12.49 60.71 -33.32
N ILE A 296 11.37 61.36 -33.69
CA ILE A 296 11.28 62.75 -34.14
C ILE A 296 10.42 63.52 -33.13
N CYS A 297 10.84 64.74 -32.75
CA CYS A 297 10.12 65.60 -31.81
C CYS A 297 8.88 66.23 -32.47
N PRO A 298 7.71 66.32 -31.78
CA PRO A 298 7.47 65.92 -30.39
C PRO A 298 7.29 64.41 -30.21
N TYR A 299 7.66 63.90 -29.03
CA TYR A 299 7.49 62.50 -28.63
C TYR A 299 7.28 62.36 -27.13
N THR A 300 6.72 61.23 -26.71
CA THR A 300 6.59 60.86 -25.29
C THR A 300 7.61 59.76 -24.99
N VAL A 301 8.29 59.87 -23.86
CA VAL A 301 9.09 58.79 -23.26
C VAL A 301 8.32 58.24 -22.07
N THR A 302 8.02 56.95 -22.10
CA THR A 302 7.37 56.23 -21.00
C THR A 302 8.41 55.43 -20.24
N ARG A 303 8.49 55.65 -18.93
CA ARG A 303 9.36 54.89 -18.02
C ARG A 303 8.52 53.99 -17.14
N THR A 304 8.65 52.68 -17.31
CA THR A 304 8.06 51.69 -16.42
C THR A 304 9.02 51.44 -15.26
N TYR A 305 8.67 51.90 -14.07
CA TYR A 305 9.39 51.57 -12.83
C TYR A 305 8.75 50.35 -12.16
N GLN A 306 9.54 49.59 -11.41
CA GLN A 306 9.07 48.46 -10.62
C GLN A 306 9.69 48.43 -9.23
N VAL A 307 8.99 47.86 -8.26
CA VAL A 307 9.48 47.55 -6.91
C VAL A 307 8.74 46.33 -6.37
N SER A 308 9.40 45.52 -5.54
CA SER A 308 8.78 44.37 -4.87
C SER A 308 8.53 44.62 -3.39
N ASP A 309 7.68 43.78 -2.83
CA ASP A 309 7.63 43.45 -1.41
C ASP A 309 8.86 42.60 -0.98
N VAL A 310 8.89 42.14 0.27
CA VAL A 310 9.91 41.20 0.77
C VAL A 310 9.78 39.78 0.19
N TYR A 311 8.56 39.35 -0.17
CA TYR A 311 8.26 37.99 -0.68
C TYR A 311 8.48 37.82 -2.20
N ASN A 312 8.82 38.91 -2.90
CA ASN A 312 9.13 39.08 -4.33
C ASN A 312 7.93 39.18 -5.28
N ASN A 313 6.74 39.53 -4.80
CA ASN A 313 5.63 40.04 -5.60
C ASN A 313 5.98 41.46 -6.12
N VAL A 314 5.73 41.77 -7.40
CA VAL A 314 6.28 42.97 -8.06
C VAL A 314 5.19 43.93 -8.53
N GLY A 315 5.15 45.11 -7.91
CA GLY A 315 4.36 46.25 -8.38
C GLY A 315 5.08 47.03 -9.49
N THR A 316 4.33 47.59 -10.44
CA THR A 316 4.87 48.40 -11.54
C THR A 316 4.02 49.63 -11.83
N VAL A 317 4.65 50.76 -12.20
CA VAL A 317 3.94 51.96 -12.65
C VAL A 317 4.66 52.63 -13.82
N GLU A 318 3.90 53.37 -14.64
CA GLU A 318 4.43 54.18 -15.73
C GLU A 318 4.53 55.66 -15.34
N HIS A 319 5.67 56.27 -15.69
CA HIS A 319 5.93 57.71 -15.55
C HIS A 319 6.17 58.31 -16.93
N LEU A 320 5.45 59.39 -17.27
CA LEU A 320 5.48 59.97 -18.62
C LEU A 320 6.36 61.23 -18.67
N ILE A 321 7.16 61.33 -19.73
CA ILE A 321 7.97 62.51 -20.04
C ILE A 321 7.64 62.96 -21.45
N PHE A 322 7.03 64.15 -21.58
CA PHE A 322 6.69 64.76 -22.86
C PHE A 322 7.87 65.59 -23.37
N VAL A 323 8.27 65.39 -24.63
CA VAL A 323 9.39 66.08 -25.27
C VAL A 323 8.90 66.90 -26.45
N GLY A 324 9.13 68.21 -26.38
CA GLY A 324 8.39 69.21 -27.15
C GLY A 324 7.02 69.49 -26.53
N GLU A 325 6.36 70.56 -26.96
CA GLU A 325 4.92 70.66 -26.72
C GLU A 325 4.23 69.51 -27.47
N PRO A 326 3.30 68.77 -26.84
CA PRO A 326 2.49 67.80 -27.57
C PRO A 326 1.74 68.55 -28.67
N ILE A 327 1.70 67.98 -29.88
CA ILE A 327 0.91 68.53 -30.99
C ILE A 327 -0.56 68.56 -30.58
N LYS A 328 -1.00 69.73 -30.10
CA LYS A 328 -2.40 70.04 -29.83
C LYS A 328 -3.17 69.83 -31.12
N GLU A 329 -4.01 68.79 -31.14
CA GLU A 329 -4.72 68.41 -32.35
C GLU A 329 -5.48 69.61 -32.93
N PRO A 330 -5.29 69.92 -34.23
CA PRO A 330 -6.00 71.03 -34.85
C PRO A 330 -7.47 70.61 -34.98
N ILE A 331 -8.35 71.32 -34.26
CA ILE A 331 -9.80 71.16 -34.40
C ILE A 331 -10.17 71.62 -35.81
N ILE A 332 -10.40 70.66 -36.71
CA ILE A 332 -10.76 70.87 -38.11
C ILE A 332 -12.17 70.29 -38.32
N GLU A 333 -13.12 71.16 -38.65
CA GLU A 333 -14.45 70.73 -39.11
C GLU A 333 -14.35 70.06 -40.49
N PRO A 334 -15.17 69.03 -40.77
CA PRO A 334 -14.98 68.19 -41.95
C PRO A 334 -15.40 68.89 -43.25
N VAL A 335 -14.41 69.18 -44.10
CA VAL A 335 -14.60 69.44 -45.53
C VAL A 335 -14.14 68.21 -46.33
N LYS A 336 -14.89 67.87 -47.38
CA LYS A 336 -14.90 66.58 -48.06
C LYS A 336 -14.19 66.65 -49.42
N GLU A 337 -13.18 65.79 -49.67
CA GLU A 337 -12.89 65.24 -51.03
C GLU A 337 -11.91 64.04 -51.03
N GLU A 338 -12.48 62.83 -51.01
CA GLU A 338 -12.26 61.69 -51.92
C GLU A 338 -10.89 61.37 -52.61
N ILE A 339 -10.37 60.15 -52.31
CA ILE A 339 -9.75 59.13 -53.21
C ILE A 339 -8.20 58.85 -53.26
N VAL A 340 -7.91 57.53 -53.42
CA VAL A 340 -6.66 56.74 -53.54
C VAL A 340 -5.81 56.48 -52.27
N THR A 341 -5.54 55.19 -52.04
CA THR A 341 -4.91 54.58 -50.86
C THR A 341 -3.43 54.22 -51.07
N LEU A 342 -2.63 54.32 -49.99
CA LEU A 342 -1.53 53.38 -49.69
C LEU A 342 -1.57 53.04 -48.19
N LYS A 343 -2.14 51.88 -47.80
CA LYS A 343 -2.02 51.36 -46.42
C LYS A 343 -0.64 50.74 -46.24
N SER A 344 0.18 51.31 -45.35
CA SER A 344 1.46 50.72 -44.91
C SER A 344 1.78 50.99 -43.43
N GLY A 345 0.75 51.18 -42.61
CA GLY A 345 0.83 51.31 -41.16
C GLY A 345 -0.41 50.71 -40.52
N MET A 346 -0.27 50.24 -39.28
CA MET A 346 -1.40 49.85 -38.44
C MET A 346 -2.22 51.12 -38.16
N ALA A 347 -3.51 51.11 -38.48
CA ALA A 347 -4.38 52.26 -38.21
C ALA A 347 -5.41 51.92 -37.13
N ASP A 348 -5.73 52.91 -36.29
CA ASP A 348 -6.68 52.79 -35.20
C ASP A 348 -8.09 53.17 -35.67
N PHE A 349 -8.98 52.19 -35.77
CA PHE A 349 -10.37 52.38 -36.15
C PHE A 349 -11.29 52.27 -34.94
N THR A 350 -12.12 53.28 -34.72
CA THR A 350 -13.22 53.24 -33.75
C THR A 350 -14.55 53.25 -34.49
N ALA A 351 -15.47 52.35 -34.13
CA ALA A 351 -16.83 52.37 -34.69
C ALA A 351 -17.58 53.60 -34.19
N ALA A 352 -18.04 54.45 -35.12
CA ALA A 352 -18.70 55.72 -34.85
C ALA A 352 -20.23 55.60 -34.85
N LEU A 353 -20.78 54.61 -35.56
CA LEU A 353 -22.20 54.31 -35.65
C LEU A 353 -22.43 52.80 -35.58
N SER A 354 -23.63 52.39 -35.16
CA SER A 354 -24.05 50.98 -35.27
C SER A 354 -24.36 50.64 -36.72
N GLY A 355 -23.80 49.55 -37.24
CA GLY A 355 -23.88 49.21 -38.66
C GLY A 355 -23.18 47.90 -39.02
N ASN A 356 -23.00 47.66 -40.33
CA ASN A 356 -22.27 46.50 -40.83
C ASN A 356 -20.77 46.78 -40.93
N TRP A 357 -19.90 45.78 -40.75
CA TRP A 357 -18.45 45.95 -40.83
C TRP A 357 -18.01 46.44 -42.21
N SER A 358 -18.61 45.91 -43.28
CA SER A 358 -18.31 46.32 -44.67
C SER A 358 -18.71 47.75 -45.01
N GLU A 359 -19.58 48.39 -44.22
CA GLU A 359 -20.08 49.75 -44.47
C GLU A 359 -19.08 50.80 -43.95
N PRO A 360 -18.53 51.68 -44.80
CA PRO A 360 -17.57 52.70 -44.35
C PRO A 360 -18.17 53.70 -43.35
N ALA A 361 -19.49 53.88 -43.35
CA ALA A 361 -20.21 54.76 -42.43
C ALA A 361 -20.24 54.26 -40.97
N THR A 362 -19.98 52.96 -40.74
CA THR A 362 -19.84 52.38 -39.39
C THR A 362 -18.61 52.93 -38.66
N TRP A 363 -17.60 53.41 -39.39
CA TRP A 363 -16.25 53.66 -38.89
C TRP A 363 -15.88 55.14 -38.89
N GLY A 364 -15.21 55.58 -37.81
CA GLY A 364 -14.58 56.90 -37.76
C GLY A 364 -13.60 57.09 -38.92
N GLY A 365 -13.68 58.24 -39.60
CA GLY A 365 -12.88 58.52 -40.80
C GLY A 365 -13.43 57.94 -42.11
N GLY A 366 -14.53 57.17 -42.10
CA GLY A 366 -15.20 56.75 -43.33
C GLY A 366 -14.46 55.70 -44.16
N ALA A 367 -13.63 54.87 -43.52
CA ALA A 367 -12.89 53.78 -44.16
C ALA A 367 -13.01 52.48 -43.33
N VAL A 368 -12.93 51.33 -43.99
CA VAL A 368 -13.17 50.01 -43.37
C VAL A 368 -11.86 49.42 -42.79
N PRO A 369 -11.87 48.85 -41.56
CA PRO A 369 -10.70 48.17 -40.99
C PRO A 369 -10.43 46.83 -41.68
N GLY A 370 -9.16 46.46 -41.78
CA GLY A 370 -8.66 45.21 -42.35
C GLY A 370 -7.32 44.79 -41.74
N SER A 371 -6.54 44.01 -42.49
CA SER A 371 -5.29 43.41 -42.00
C SER A 371 -4.29 44.45 -41.48
N GLY A 372 -3.81 44.24 -40.25
CA GLY A 372 -2.87 45.10 -39.53
C GLY A 372 -3.51 46.19 -38.68
N ASP A 373 -4.81 46.42 -38.76
CA ASP A 373 -5.48 47.52 -38.04
C ASP A 373 -5.84 47.15 -36.59
N ASN A 374 -5.90 48.17 -35.72
CA ASN A 374 -6.49 48.07 -34.39
C ASN A 374 -7.96 48.49 -34.47
N VAL A 375 -8.86 47.76 -33.80
CA VAL A 375 -10.31 48.02 -33.91
C VAL A 375 -10.95 48.15 -32.53
N THR A 376 -11.69 49.24 -32.31
CA THR A 376 -12.46 49.50 -31.08
C THR A 376 -13.95 49.61 -31.38
N ILE A 377 -14.77 48.84 -30.66
CA ILE A 377 -16.23 48.91 -30.65
C ILE A 377 -16.65 49.55 -29.31
N PRO A 378 -16.93 50.87 -29.27
CA PRO A 378 -17.24 51.57 -28.01
C PRO A 378 -18.62 51.19 -27.46
N ALA A 379 -18.84 51.47 -26.17
CA ALA A 379 -20.08 51.15 -25.48
C ALA A 379 -21.31 51.80 -26.16
N GLY A 380 -22.41 51.04 -26.26
CA GLY A 380 -23.64 51.45 -26.94
C GLY A 380 -23.64 51.27 -28.47
N ILE A 381 -22.50 51.04 -29.11
CA ILE A 381 -22.41 50.74 -30.54
C ILE A 381 -22.58 49.23 -30.79
N THR A 382 -23.27 48.86 -31.87
CA THR A 382 -23.43 47.47 -32.35
C THR A 382 -22.85 47.33 -33.76
N VAL A 383 -21.86 46.46 -33.95
CA VAL A 383 -21.29 46.16 -35.27
C VAL A 383 -21.57 44.70 -35.67
N ASN A 384 -22.05 44.52 -36.90
CA ASN A 384 -22.27 43.21 -37.51
C ASN A 384 -21.08 42.79 -38.36
N ILE A 385 -20.51 41.60 -38.11
CA ILE A 385 -19.49 40.99 -38.98
C ILE A 385 -20.23 40.33 -40.16
N ASP A 386 -20.38 41.11 -41.24
CA ASP A 386 -21.07 40.77 -42.50
C ASP A 386 -20.09 40.44 -43.65
N GLN A 387 -18.78 40.46 -43.37
CA GLN A 387 -17.72 40.07 -44.29
C GLN A 387 -16.62 39.30 -43.55
N ASN A 388 -15.67 38.71 -44.27
CA ASN A 388 -14.50 38.12 -43.64
C ASN A 388 -13.51 39.23 -43.24
N VAL A 389 -12.98 39.13 -42.03
CA VAL A 389 -12.06 40.10 -41.42
C VAL A 389 -10.80 39.34 -41.02
N THR A 390 -9.65 39.71 -41.57
CA THR A 390 -8.42 38.94 -41.38
C THR A 390 -7.29 39.79 -40.82
N ASN A 391 -6.61 39.21 -39.83
CA ASN A 391 -5.33 39.62 -39.25
C ASN A 391 -5.34 41.04 -38.66
N LEU A 392 -6.35 41.36 -37.85
CA LEU A 392 -6.35 42.58 -37.03
C LEU A 392 -5.21 42.53 -36.01
N ALA A 393 -4.52 43.66 -35.78
CA ALA A 393 -3.51 43.77 -34.74
C ALA A 393 -4.14 43.67 -33.33
N SER A 394 -5.29 44.33 -33.13
CA SER A 394 -6.10 44.17 -31.92
C SER A 394 -7.58 44.42 -32.16
N LEU A 395 -8.42 43.89 -31.27
CA LEU A 395 -9.87 44.05 -31.28
C LEU A 395 -10.38 44.27 -29.84
N THR A 396 -10.85 45.48 -29.55
CA THR A 396 -11.37 45.89 -28.24
C THR A 396 -12.88 46.10 -28.32
N ILE A 397 -13.65 45.40 -27.49
CA ILE A 397 -15.11 45.33 -27.54
C ILE A 397 -15.69 45.81 -26.22
N SER A 398 -16.26 47.02 -26.20
CA SER A 398 -17.01 47.60 -25.08
C SER A 398 -18.51 47.77 -25.40
N GLY A 399 -18.87 47.77 -26.69
CA GLY A 399 -20.24 47.65 -27.18
C GLY A 399 -20.60 46.21 -27.54
N ILE A 400 -21.39 46.03 -28.59
CA ILE A 400 -21.78 44.71 -29.12
C ILE A 400 -21.04 44.46 -30.44
N LEU A 401 -20.29 43.37 -30.52
CA LEU A 401 -19.83 42.80 -31.79
C LEU A 401 -20.57 41.49 -32.03
N GLN A 402 -21.17 41.31 -33.21
CA GLN A 402 -21.89 40.09 -33.53
C GLN A 402 -21.62 39.57 -34.93
N PHE A 403 -21.48 38.25 -35.08
CA PHE A 403 -21.49 37.61 -36.40
C PHE A 403 -22.88 37.69 -37.04
N GLU A 404 -22.95 37.83 -38.38
CA GLU A 404 -24.23 37.79 -39.10
C GLU A 404 -24.96 36.44 -38.99
N ALA A 405 -26.24 36.40 -39.40
CA ALA A 405 -27.12 35.26 -39.16
C ALA A 405 -27.19 34.20 -40.29
N LEU A 406 -26.62 34.45 -41.48
CA LEU A 406 -26.93 33.66 -42.70
C LEU A 406 -25.69 33.03 -43.35
N THR A 407 -24.57 33.75 -43.38
CA THR A 407 -23.33 33.39 -44.07
C THR A 407 -22.25 33.05 -43.05
N ALA A 408 -21.52 31.95 -43.26
CA ALA A 408 -20.33 31.65 -42.46
C ALA A 408 -19.27 32.75 -42.67
N ARG A 409 -18.71 33.28 -41.58
CA ARG A 409 -17.67 34.33 -41.61
C ARG A 409 -16.46 33.92 -40.80
N THR A 410 -15.28 34.38 -41.24
CA THR A 410 -14.03 34.30 -40.49
C THR A 410 -13.65 35.67 -39.95
N LEU A 411 -13.32 35.75 -38.66
CA LEU A 411 -12.64 36.86 -38.03
C LEU A 411 -11.28 36.35 -37.48
N SER A 412 -10.17 37.04 -37.77
CA SER A 412 -8.88 36.74 -37.14
C SER A 412 -8.18 37.98 -36.57
N SER A 413 -7.59 37.82 -35.39
CA SER A 413 -6.92 38.90 -34.64
C SER A 413 -5.78 38.37 -33.76
N ALA A 414 -4.78 39.19 -33.49
CA ALA A 414 -3.68 38.88 -32.59
C ALA A 414 -3.97 39.18 -31.10
N LEU A 415 -4.92 40.05 -30.78
CA LEU A 415 -5.36 40.33 -29.40
C LEU A 415 -6.84 40.67 -29.38
N ILE A 416 -7.64 39.93 -28.62
CA ILE A 416 -9.08 40.19 -28.45
C ILE A 416 -9.35 40.53 -27.00
N THR A 417 -9.87 41.74 -26.74
CA THR A 417 -10.29 42.19 -25.41
C THR A 417 -11.78 42.48 -25.41
N VAL A 418 -12.56 41.71 -24.66
CA VAL A 418 -13.96 42.03 -24.35
C VAL A 418 -13.98 42.73 -22.99
N ASN A 419 -14.27 44.03 -22.98
CA ASN A 419 -14.34 44.83 -21.76
C ASN A 419 -15.62 44.53 -20.96
N SER A 420 -15.68 45.00 -19.71
CA SER A 420 -16.90 44.88 -18.90
C SER A 420 -18.06 45.64 -19.56
N GLY A 421 -19.24 45.00 -19.58
CA GLY A 421 -20.41 45.44 -20.35
C GLY A 421 -20.34 45.15 -21.86
N GLY A 422 -19.17 44.81 -22.41
CA GLY A 422 -19.00 44.41 -23.80
C GLY A 422 -19.56 43.01 -24.08
N ILE A 423 -20.12 42.83 -25.27
CA ILE A 423 -20.72 41.56 -25.72
C ILE A 423 -20.12 41.16 -27.07
N PHE A 424 -19.55 39.97 -27.16
CA PHE A 424 -19.10 39.37 -28.42
C PHE A 424 -19.85 38.06 -28.67
N ARG A 425 -20.65 38.00 -29.74
CA ARG A 425 -21.65 36.93 -29.92
C ARG A 425 -21.87 36.43 -31.35
N SER A 426 -22.56 35.30 -31.50
CA SER A 426 -23.30 34.99 -32.74
C SER A 426 -24.61 35.77 -32.81
N ALA A 427 -25.21 35.94 -34.00
CA ALA A 427 -26.56 36.50 -34.13
C ALA A 427 -27.57 35.75 -33.25
N GLN A 428 -28.52 36.46 -32.64
CA GLN A 428 -29.50 35.87 -31.71
C GLN A 428 -30.74 35.28 -32.41
N SER A 429 -30.84 35.37 -33.74
CA SER A 429 -31.97 34.84 -34.52
C SER A 429 -31.59 34.64 -35.99
N GLY A 430 -31.87 33.45 -36.54
CA GLY A 430 -31.69 33.13 -37.96
C GLY A 430 -31.08 31.73 -38.18
N THR A 431 -30.74 31.41 -39.42
CA THR A 431 -30.18 30.10 -39.81
C THR A 431 -28.65 30.11 -39.73
N ILE A 432 -28.15 30.28 -38.50
CA ILE A 432 -26.73 30.46 -38.16
C ILE A 432 -25.85 29.36 -38.78
N LYS A 433 -24.63 29.72 -39.18
CA LYS A 433 -23.62 28.80 -39.73
C LYS A 433 -22.50 28.54 -38.72
N SER A 434 -21.52 27.70 -39.06
CA SER A 434 -20.27 27.67 -38.30
C SER A 434 -19.41 28.85 -38.76
N HIS A 435 -19.33 29.89 -37.92
CA HIS A 435 -18.38 30.99 -38.06
C HIS A 435 -17.05 30.57 -37.45
N SER A 436 -15.95 31.24 -37.82
CA SER A 436 -14.62 30.93 -37.32
C SER A 436 -13.99 32.17 -36.69
N LEU A 437 -13.51 32.02 -35.46
CA LEU A 437 -12.71 33.03 -34.77
C LEU A 437 -11.29 32.49 -34.63
N ILE A 438 -10.33 33.05 -35.37
CA ILE A 438 -8.92 32.62 -35.32
C ILE A 438 -8.14 33.59 -34.42
N ALA A 439 -7.86 33.16 -33.20
CA ALA A 439 -6.99 33.87 -32.27
C ALA A 439 -5.52 33.53 -32.57
N GLN A 440 -4.72 34.54 -32.88
CA GLN A 440 -3.27 34.43 -33.09
C GLN A 440 -2.48 34.79 -31.82
N GLY A 441 -3.16 35.38 -30.84
CA GLY A 441 -2.66 35.62 -29.49
C GLY A 441 -3.78 35.46 -28.45
N ASP A 442 -3.88 36.41 -27.51
CA ASP A 442 -4.72 36.28 -26.32
C ASP A 442 -6.20 36.63 -26.54
N ILE A 443 -7.09 35.99 -25.77
CA ILE A 443 -8.47 36.42 -25.57
C ILE A 443 -8.66 36.79 -24.09
N ILE A 444 -8.83 38.08 -23.82
CA ILE A 444 -9.08 38.64 -22.50
C ILE A 444 -10.57 39.00 -22.40
N ASN A 445 -11.35 38.20 -21.69
CA ASN A 445 -12.78 38.43 -21.46
C ASN A 445 -13.04 38.98 -20.06
N LYS A 446 -13.67 40.15 -20.00
CA LYS A 446 -14.18 40.84 -18.80
C LYS A 446 -15.68 41.17 -18.91
N GLY A 447 -16.33 40.71 -19.99
CA GLY A 447 -17.74 40.97 -20.33
C GLY A 447 -18.49 39.68 -20.63
N THR A 448 -19.11 39.60 -21.81
CA THR A 448 -19.86 38.42 -22.24
C THR A 448 -19.38 37.91 -23.60
N ILE A 449 -19.04 36.62 -23.66
CA ILE A 449 -18.87 35.86 -24.91
C ILE A 449 -20.02 34.85 -25.03
N ASP A 450 -20.76 34.90 -26.14
CA ASP A 450 -22.01 34.14 -26.35
C ASP A 450 -22.08 33.57 -27.78
N PHE A 451 -21.50 32.38 -27.98
CA PHE A 451 -21.07 31.90 -29.31
C PHE A 451 -21.95 30.83 -29.97
N SER A 452 -23.15 30.55 -29.48
CA SER A 452 -24.17 29.82 -30.22
C SER A 452 -25.58 30.11 -29.69
N SER A 453 -26.62 29.81 -30.49
CA SER A 453 -28.01 29.89 -30.03
C SER A 453 -28.77 28.60 -30.33
N SER A 454 -29.19 27.88 -29.29
CA SER A 454 -30.22 26.83 -29.31
C SER A 454 -30.04 25.59 -30.21
N SER A 455 -28.95 25.44 -30.96
CA SER A 455 -28.66 24.19 -31.70
C SER A 455 -27.17 23.87 -31.82
N ASN A 456 -26.79 22.67 -31.38
CA ASN A 456 -25.43 22.26 -31.02
C ASN A 456 -24.39 22.37 -32.16
N ASN A 457 -24.83 22.38 -33.42
CA ASN A 457 -23.96 22.33 -34.59
C ASN A 457 -23.65 23.71 -35.22
N THR A 458 -24.20 24.80 -34.67
CA THR A 458 -24.10 26.17 -35.24
C THR A 458 -23.58 27.16 -34.20
N GLY A 459 -22.91 28.24 -34.64
CA GLY A 459 -22.22 29.15 -33.73
C GLY A 459 -20.81 29.49 -34.20
N VAL A 460 -19.91 29.82 -33.28
CA VAL A 460 -18.51 30.17 -33.56
C VAL A 460 -17.56 29.06 -33.10
N GLU A 461 -16.65 28.64 -33.98
CA GLU A 461 -15.51 27.77 -33.66
C GLU A 461 -14.28 28.65 -33.35
N ILE A 462 -13.78 28.62 -32.11
CA ILE A 462 -12.57 29.37 -31.72
C ILE A 462 -11.33 28.54 -32.05
N THR A 463 -10.51 28.97 -32.99
CA THR A 463 -9.23 28.31 -33.32
C THR A 463 -8.05 29.13 -32.81
N PHE A 464 -7.30 28.59 -31.86
CA PHE A 464 -6.07 29.20 -31.36
C PHE A 464 -4.87 28.73 -32.20
N THR A 465 -4.06 29.67 -32.65
CA THR A 465 -2.90 29.43 -33.54
C THR A 465 -1.61 30.06 -32.98
N GLY A 466 -0.55 30.09 -33.77
CA GLY A 466 0.77 30.61 -33.36
C GLY A 466 1.53 29.70 -32.40
N SER A 467 2.85 29.89 -32.28
CA SER A 467 3.73 29.09 -31.41
C SER A 467 3.95 29.70 -30.01
N SER A 468 3.65 30.98 -29.81
CA SER A 468 3.72 31.65 -28.51
C SER A 468 2.72 31.04 -27.51
N ASN A 469 3.03 31.15 -26.22
CA ASN A 469 2.05 30.88 -25.16
C ASN A 469 1.01 32.01 -25.13
N ASN A 470 -0.25 31.68 -24.81
CA ASN A 470 -1.34 32.64 -24.76
C ASN A 470 -2.35 32.35 -23.64
N GLU A 471 -3.20 33.33 -23.34
CA GLU A 471 -4.34 33.21 -22.44
C GLU A 471 -5.69 33.18 -23.18
N PHE A 472 -6.60 32.38 -22.64
CA PHE A 472 -8.05 32.57 -22.82
C PHE A 472 -8.63 32.83 -21.42
N ASN A 473 -8.57 34.09 -21.00
CA ASN A 473 -8.87 34.49 -19.64
C ASN A 473 -10.32 34.96 -19.52
N CYS A 474 -11.14 34.26 -18.74
CA CYS A 474 -12.54 34.60 -18.49
C CYS A 474 -12.85 34.80 -16.99
N GLN A 475 -11.85 34.97 -16.13
CA GLN A 475 -11.97 34.82 -14.67
C GLN A 475 -13.19 35.53 -14.04
N ASN A 476 -13.44 36.79 -14.43
CA ASN A 476 -14.56 37.59 -13.91
C ASN A 476 -15.62 37.88 -14.99
N ALA A 477 -15.83 36.95 -15.91
CA ALA A 477 -16.62 37.16 -17.12
C ALA A 477 -17.59 36.02 -17.44
N THR A 478 -18.61 36.34 -18.24
CA THR A 478 -19.56 35.37 -18.78
C THR A 478 -18.99 34.75 -20.06
N LEU A 479 -18.91 33.42 -20.09
CA LEU A 479 -18.65 32.63 -21.29
C LEU A 479 -19.73 31.56 -21.39
N THR A 480 -20.73 31.82 -22.23
CA THR A 480 -21.91 30.96 -22.41
C THR A 480 -21.96 30.40 -23.82
N ASN A 481 -22.67 29.28 -23.97
CA ASN A 481 -23.05 28.74 -25.27
C ASN A 481 -21.86 28.49 -26.22
N LEU A 482 -20.73 28.00 -25.70
CA LEU A 482 -19.71 27.42 -26.58
C LEU A 482 -20.29 26.22 -27.34
N LYS A 483 -19.95 26.12 -28.63
CA LYS A 483 -20.38 25.05 -29.52
C LYS A 483 -19.91 23.68 -28.98
N GLN A 484 -20.85 22.76 -28.80
CA GLN A 484 -20.54 21.35 -28.49
C GLN A 484 -19.92 20.70 -29.73
N THR A 485 -18.74 20.10 -29.61
CA THR A 485 -17.87 19.73 -30.76
C THR A 485 -17.28 20.96 -31.48
N ASN A 486 -15.95 21.07 -31.52
CA ASN A 486 -15.19 22.16 -32.17
C ASN A 486 -15.39 23.58 -31.59
N GLY A 487 -15.95 23.74 -30.38
CA GLY A 487 -16.07 25.05 -29.74
C GLY A 487 -14.71 25.72 -29.49
N VAL A 488 -13.70 24.95 -29.12
CA VAL A 488 -12.29 25.38 -29.11
C VAL A 488 -11.43 24.36 -29.85
N ILE A 489 -10.68 24.82 -30.85
CA ILE A 489 -9.67 24.05 -31.58
C ILE A 489 -8.29 24.60 -31.21
N LEU A 490 -7.47 23.79 -30.55
CA LEU A 490 -6.09 24.13 -30.25
C LEU A 490 -5.18 23.67 -31.38
N ASN A 491 -4.59 24.61 -32.12
CA ASN A 491 -3.64 24.36 -33.19
C ASN A 491 -2.40 25.24 -33.02
N LYS A 492 -1.80 25.18 -31.83
CA LYS A 492 -0.68 26.05 -31.43
C LYS A 492 0.67 25.35 -31.64
N GLY A 493 1.58 26.03 -32.34
CA GLY A 493 2.91 25.52 -32.66
C GLY A 493 2.89 24.14 -33.34
N THR A 494 3.89 23.32 -32.99
CA THR A 494 4.08 21.94 -33.47
C THR A 494 4.49 20.98 -32.35
N THR A 495 4.44 21.43 -31.09
CA THR A 495 4.87 20.66 -29.90
C THR A 495 4.05 21.08 -28.67
N VAL A 496 4.05 20.23 -27.64
CA VAL A 496 3.39 20.47 -26.35
C VAL A 496 3.86 21.75 -25.61
N SER A 497 4.97 22.37 -26.02
CA SER A 497 5.51 23.57 -25.39
C SER A 497 4.70 24.86 -25.64
N SER A 498 3.87 24.88 -26.70
CA SER A 498 2.98 26.02 -27.00
C SER A 498 1.69 25.93 -26.21
N ILE A 499 1.62 26.60 -25.06
CA ILE A 499 0.51 26.51 -24.09
C ILE A 499 -0.58 27.55 -24.39
N LEU A 500 -1.85 27.13 -24.30
CA LEU A 500 -2.99 28.02 -24.06
C LEU A 500 -3.47 27.85 -22.62
N SER A 501 -3.34 28.90 -21.81
CA SER A 501 -3.87 28.97 -20.45
C SER A 501 -5.32 29.45 -20.47
N TYR A 502 -6.27 28.54 -20.27
CA TYR A 502 -7.68 28.84 -20.10
C TYR A 502 -8.01 29.04 -18.61
N THR A 503 -8.49 30.23 -18.26
CA THR A 503 -9.00 30.54 -16.92
C THR A 503 -10.53 30.61 -16.99
N PRO A 504 -11.26 29.62 -16.45
CA PRO A 504 -12.72 29.59 -16.50
C PRO A 504 -13.37 30.83 -15.86
N GLY A 505 -14.52 31.25 -16.40
CA GLY A 505 -15.38 32.26 -15.76
C GLY A 505 -16.44 31.64 -14.85
N GLY A 506 -16.90 32.39 -13.85
CA GLY A 506 -17.82 31.92 -12.81
C GLY A 506 -19.20 31.44 -13.29
N THR A 507 -19.56 31.64 -14.56
CA THR A 507 -20.80 31.12 -15.17
C THR A 507 -20.54 30.26 -16.42
N PHE A 508 -19.39 29.57 -16.49
CA PHE A 508 -19.06 28.75 -17.65
C PHE A 508 -19.93 27.50 -17.79
N GLN A 509 -20.76 27.47 -18.84
CA GLN A 509 -21.57 26.32 -19.22
C GLN A 509 -21.31 25.93 -20.68
N VAL A 510 -20.90 24.67 -20.90
CA VAL A 510 -21.04 24.01 -22.20
C VAL A 510 -22.51 23.63 -22.37
N LEU A 511 -23.09 23.85 -23.56
CA LEU A 511 -24.47 23.43 -23.83
C LEU A 511 -24.57 21.90 -23.77
N SER A 512 -25.19 21.39 -22.71
CA SER A 512 -25.60 20.00 -22.61
C SER A 512 -26.77 19.73 -23.55
N ASP A 513 -26.68 18.64 -24.32
CA ASP A 513 -27.86 18.11 -24.99
C ASP A 513 -28.84 17.50 -23.97
N ALA A 514 -30.13 17.47 -24.34
CA ALA A 514 -31.14 16.69 -23.62
C ALA A 514 -31.02 15.17 -23.91
N SER A 515 -29.84 14.69 -24.32
CA SER A 515 -29.59 13.38 -24.91
C SER A 515 -28.49 12.57 -24.18
N ALA A 516 -28.15 12.96 -22.96
CA ALA A 516 -27.37 12.21 -21.95
C ALA A 516 -25.93 11.82 -22.30
N THR A 517 -25.42 12.09 -23.51
CA THR A 517 -24.02 11.81 -23.89
C THR A 517 -23.20 13.09 -23.80
N ALA A 518 -22.69 13.38 -22.61
CA ALA A 518 -22.01 14.63 -22.28
C ALA A 518 -20.65 14.83 -23.01
N LYS A 519 -20.71 15.28 -24.27
CA LYS A 519 -19.55 15.73 -25.06
C LYS A 519 -19.15 17.14 -24.66
N GLY A 520 -17.85 17.42 -24.72
CA GLY A 520 -17.28 18.74 -24.49
C GLY A 520 -17.09 19.58 -25.75
N PHE A 521 -16.19 20.57 -25.63
CA PHE A 521 -15.96 21.64 -26.59
C PHE A 521 -14.57 21.60 -27.25
N LEU A 522 -13.58 20.95 -26.61
CA LEU A 522 -12.17 21.01 -26.99
C LEU A 522 -11.79 19.98 -28.07
N VAL A 523 -10.97 20.42 -29.01
CA VAL A 523 -10.18 19.61 -29.95
C VAL A 523 -8.72 20.01 -29.83
N ILE A 524 -7.80 19.04 -29.75
CA ILE A 524 -6.35 19.28 -29.70
C ILE A 524 -5.74 18.75 -30.99
N ASN A 525 -5.12 19.63 -31.78
CA ASN A 525 -4.30 19.29 -32.94
C ASN A 525 -2.81 19.44 -32.62
N ASN A 526 -2.42 20.57 -32.01
CA ASN A 526 -1.04 20.90 -31.63
C ASN A 526 -1.06 21.84 -30.40
N GLY A 527 -0.04 21.74 -29.55
CA GLY A 527 0.11 22.58 -28.35
C GLY A 527 -0.64 22.03 -27.12
N THR A 528 -0.48 22.69 -25.97
CA THR A 528 -1.06 22.23 -24.70
C THR A 528 -2.22 23.12 -24.25
N PHE A 529 -3.38 22.53 -23.99
CA PHE A 529 -4.51 23.22 -23.35
C PHE A 529 -4.38 23.08 -21.83
N LYS A 530 -4.13 24.19 -21.12
CA LYS A 530 -4.06 24.23 -19.65
C LYS A 530 -5.34 24.84 -19.08
N ILE A 531 -6.03 24.15 -18.19
CA ILE A 531 -7.07 24.75 -17.32
C ILE A 531 -6.38 25.28 -16.07
N THR A 532 -6.60 26.54 -15.71
CA THR A 532 -5.90 27.21 -14.60
C THR A 532 -6.80 28.22 -13.85
N GLY A 533 -6.27 28.87 -12.82
CA GLY A 533 -7.00 29.80 -11.95
C GLY A 533 -7.71 29.09 -10.80
N THR A 534 -8.60 29.81 -10.10
CA THR A 534 -9.27 29.34 -8.88
C THR A 534 -10.78 29.12 -9.02
N ASN A 535 -11.39 29.50 -10.14
CA ASN A 535 -12.83 29.37 -10.35
C ASN A 535 -13.27 27.91 -10.50
N VAL A 536 -14.43 27.60 -9.93
CA VAL A 536 -15.10 26.30 -10.08
C VAL A 536 -15.39 26.02 -11.55
N PHE A 537 -15.01 24.83 -12.01
CA PHE A 537 -15.27 24.35 -13.37
C PHE A 537 -15.74 22.89 -13.28
N SER A 538 -16.92 22.55 -13.79
CA SER A 538 -17.41 21.17 -13.82
C SER A 538 -18.10 20.88 -15.15
N ASN A 539 -17.32 20.47 -16.15
CA ASN A 539 -17.79 20.23 -17.52
C ASN A 539 -17.02 19.07 -18.17
N PRO A 540 -17.58 18.41 -19.20
CA PRO A 540 -16.80 17.57 -20.11
C PRO A 540 -15.93 18.45 -21.00
N VAL A 541 -14.65 18.11 -21.15
CA VAL A 541 -13.70 18.93 -21.93
C VAL A 541 -13.66 18.52 -23.40
N PHE A 542 -13.36 17.26 -23.69
CA PHE A 542 -13.08 16.76 -25.06
C PHE A 542 -14.35 16.56 -25.89
N ASN A 543 -14.28 16.78 -27.20
CA ASN A 543 -15.43 16.72 -28.11
C ASN A 543 -16.00 15.31 -28.37
N ILE A 544 -15.25 14.25 -28.10
CA ILE A 544 -15.62 12.85 -28.33
C ILE A 544 -15.33 11.99 -27.10
N ALA A 545 -16.13 10.94 -26.88
CA ALA A 545 -16.11 10.18 -25.64
C ALA A 545 -14.83 9.36 -25.42
N SER A 546 -14.32 8.69 -26.46
CA SER A 546 -12.95 8.18 -26.51
C SER A 546 -12.10 9.20 -27.27
N TYR A 547 -11.18 9.87 -26.58
CA TYR A 547 -10.43 11.00 -27.12
C TYR A 547 -8.92 10.74 -27.16
N ILE A 548 -8.29 11.28 -28.20
CA ILE A 548 -6.86 11.15 -28.46
C ILE A 548 -6.18 12.46 -28.09
N ILE A 549 -5.11 12.40 -27.31
CA ILE A 549 -4.14 13.50 -27.17
C ILE A 549 -3.01 13.19 -28.17
N PRO A 550 -2.85 13.98 -29.26
CA PRO A 550 -1.87 13.68 -30.31
C PRO A 550 -0.45 13.95 -29.83
N ALA A 551 0.56 13.33 -30.46
CA ALA A 551 1.96 13.43 -30.04
C ALA A 551 2.56 14.86 -30.03
N THR A 552 1.93 15.81 -30.74
CA THR A 552 2.30 17.23 -30.77
C THR A 552 1.45 18.11 -29.87
N GLY A 553 0.49 17.54 -29.13
CA GLY A 553 -0.46 18.24 -28.28
C GLY A 553 -0.52 17.72 -26.85
N GLY A 554 -1.14 18.50 -25.97
CA GLY A 554 -1.22 18.15 -24.55
C GLY A 554 -2.44 18.72 -23.84
N PHE A 555 -2.76 18.16 -22.68
CA PHE A 555 -3.78 18.65 -21.77
C PHE A 555 -3.22 18.74 -20.35
N TRP A 556 -3.41 19.88 -19.70
CA TRP A 556 -2.95 20.13 -18.33
C TRP A 556 -4.09 20.63 -17.43
N LEU A 557 -4.46 19.84 -16.41
CA LEU A 557 -5.32 20.30 -15.32
C LEU A 557 -4.48 20.95 -14.22
N GLY A 558 -4.71 22.24 -13.97
CA GLY A 558 -3.93 23.11 -13.08
C GLY A 558 -4.79 24.14 -12.34
N ASN A 559 -6.00 23.75 -11.92
CA ASN A 559 -6.97 24.50 -11.12
C ASN A 559 -7.65 23.51 -10.14
N ASP A 560 -7.58 23.77 -8.84
CA ASP A 560 -8.03 22.84 -7.79
C ASP A 560 -9.55 22.69 -7.73
N ASN A 561 -10.28 23.73 -8.12
CA ASN A 561 -11.74 23.73 -8.21
C ASN A 561 -12.25 23.24 -9.58
N ALA A 562 -11.38 22.72 -10.44
CA ALA A 562 -11.75 22.17 -11.75
C ALA A 562 -11.92 20.64 -11.70
N THR A 563 -13.14 20.19 -11.99
CA THR A 563 -13.49 18.81 -12.29
C THR A 563 -13.72 18.63 -13.80
N VAL A 564 -12.87 17.84 -14.45
CA VAL A 564 -13.17 17.32 -15.80
C VAL A 564 -14.09 16.12 -15.65
N LEU A 565 -15.31 16.23 -16.20
CA LEU A 565 -16.31 15.17 -16.11
C LEU A 565 -15.96 14.01 -17.06
N GLY A 566 -16.18 12.79 -16.55
CA GLY A 566 -15.90 11.56 -17.27
C GLY A 566 -16.83 11.38 -18.47
N GLN A 567 -16.28 10.84 -19.55
CA GLN A 567 -17.03 10.51 -20.76
C GLN A 567 -17.03 9.00 -21.01
N PHE A 568 -17.97 8.53 -21.83
CA PHE A 568 -18.18 7.10 -22.15
C PHE A 568 -17.09 6.52 -23.09
N GLY A 569 -15.81 6.68 -22.75
CA GLY A 569 -14.71 6.23 -23.61
C GLY A 569 -13.33 6.22 -22.95
N THR A 570 -12.35 5.81 -23.73
CA THR A 570 -10.94 5.62 -23.34
C THR A 570 -10.10 6.82 -23.76
N VAL A 571 -9.12 7.18 -22.95
CA VAL A 571 -8.09 8.18 -23.31
C VAL A 571 -6.94 7.47 -24.00
N ASP A 572 -6.56 7.98 -25.17
CA ASP A 572 -5.41 7.55 -25.96
C ASP A 572 -4.36 8.67 -25.97
N ASN A 573 -3.44 8.62 -25.00
CA ASN A 573 -2.44 9.66 -24.76
C ASN A 573 -1.12 9.37 -25.51
N ASN A 574 -0.95 10.02 -26.66
CA ASN A 574 0.27 9.96 -27.46
C ASN A 574 1.16 11.20 -27.24
N GLY A 575 0.61 12.26 -26.65
CA GLY A 575 1.28 13.52 -26.32
C GLY A 575 1.52 13.66 -24.82
N GLU A 576 1.09 14.77 -24.22
CA GLU A 576 1.22 15.01 -22.78
C GLU A 576 -0.14 15.12 -22.07
N LEU A 577 -0.37 14.29 -21.05
CA LEU A 577 -1.51 14.38 -20.14
C LEU A 577 -0.99 14.67 -18.73
N LYS A 578 -1.25 15.87 -18.23
CA LYS A 578 -0.72 16.38 -16.96
C LYS A 578 -1.85 16.77 -16.01
N ILE A 579 -1.78 16.27 -14.78
CA ILE A 579 -2.68 16.64 -13.69
C ILE A 579 -1.79 17.11 -12.53
N SER A 580 -1.98 18.36 -12.11
CA SER A 580 -1.23 18.99 -11.02
C SER A 580 -2.12 19.77 -10.05
N ALA A 581 -3.42 19.49 -10.09
CA ALA A 581 -4.51 20.14 -9.35
C ALA A 581 -5.85 19.49 -9.78
N GLY A 582 -6.89 19.67 -8.98
CA GLY A 582 -8.28 19.39 -9.37
C GLY A 582 -8.62 17.91 -9.53
N THR A 583 -9.71 17.59 -10.24
CA THR A 583 -10.18 16.22 -10.48
C THR A 583 -10.34 15.91 -11.97
N PHE A 584 -9.70 14.84 -12.44
CA PHE A 584 -9.79 14.35 -13.82
C PHE A 584 -10.44 12.96 -13.85
N ASN A 585 -11.64 12.85 -14.41
CA ASN A 585 -12.36 11.58 -14.50
C ASN A 585 -12.21 10.95 -15.89
N ILE A 586 -11.78 9.68 -15.94
CA ILE A 586 -11.56 8.89 -17.14
C ILE A 586 -12.53 7.71 -17.18
N GLY A 587 -13.39 7.70 -18.19
CA GLY A 587 -14.42 6.69 -18.34
C GLY A 587 -15.64 6.90 -17.44
N THR A 588 -16.75 6.30 -17.85
CA THR A 588 -17.99 6.18 -17.06
C THR A 588 -18.64 4.80 -17.19
N ALA A 589 -18.12 3.94 -18.08
CA ALA A 589 -18.64 2.62 -18.38
C ALA A 589 -17.53 1.56 -18.39
N SER A 590 -17.92 0.29 -18.51
CA SER A 590 -16.97 -0.81 -18.60
C SER A 590 -16.16 -0.74 -19.92
N GLY A 591 -14.89 -1.15 -19.90
CA GLY A 591 -13.93 -1.00 -21.00
C GLY A 591 -13.20 0.35 -21.07
N ASN A 592 -13.66 1.38 -20.36
CA ASN A 592 -13.05 2.72 -20.44
C ASN A 592 -11.76 2.82 -19.62
N SER A 593 -10.66 3.20 -20.27
CA SER A 593 -9.30 3.16 -19.70
C SER A 593 -8.50 4.45 -19.95
N SER A 594 -7.37 4.59 -19.28
CA SER A 594 -6.33 5.58 -19.58
C SER A 594 -5.13 4.85 -20.18
N VAL A 595 -4.88 5.03 -21.47
CA VAL A 595 -3.75 4.43 -22.17
C VAL A 595 -2.76 5.54 -22.54
N THR A 596 -1.47 5.33 -22.28
CA THR A 596 -0.38 6.21 -22.68
C THR A 596 0.63 5.43 -23.50
N ASN A 597 0.87 5.88 -24.74
CA ASN A 597 1.50 5.07 -25.79
C ASN A 597 2.28 5.94 -26.80
N ASN A 598 3.06 5.32 -27.69
CA ASN A 598 3.82 5.99 -28.77
C ASN A 598 4.77 7.12 -28.30
N ASN A 599 5.49 6.92 -27.19
CA ASN A 599 6.32 7.91 -26.48
C ASN A 599 5.54 9.02 -25.74
N GLY A 600 4.23 8.87 -25.57
CA GLY A 600 3.40 9.76 -24.75
C GLY A 600 3.88 9.87 -23.30
N LYS A 601 3.38 10.89 -22.61
CA LYS A 601 3.78 11.28 -21.25
C LYS A 601 2.55 11.49 -20.39
N PHE A 602 2.45 10.72 -19.29
CA PHE A 602 1.48 10.93 -18.23
C PHE A 602 2.18 11.55 -17.03
N GLU A 603 1.62 12.61 -16.47
CA GLU A 603 2.10 13.26 -15.25
C GLU A 603 0.96 13.44 -14.24
N LEU A 604 1.16 12.96 -13.02
CA LEU A 604 0.31 13.24 -11.87
C LEU A 604 1.20 13.74 -10.73
N SER A 605 1.15 15.05 -10.47
CA SER A 605 1.91 15.66 -9.37
C SER A 605 1.06 16.08 -8.19
N ASP A 606 -0.21 16.43 -8.43
CA ASP A 606 -1.22 16.69 -7.42
C ASP A 606 -2.63 16.59 -8.03
N GLY A 607 -3.67 16.64 -7.21
CA GLY A 607 -5.06 16.44 -7.60
C GLY A 607 -5.47 14.97 -7.65
N THR A 608 -6.66 14.69 -8.19
CA THR A 608 -7.26 13.34 -8.26
C THR A 608 -7.49 12.89 -9.70
N VAL A 609 -7.09 11.66 -10.02
CA VAL A 609 -7.38 11.00 -11.29
C VAL A 609 -8.22 9.75 -11.03
N ASN A 610 -9.49 9.77 -11.45
CA ASN A 610 -10.41 8.64 -11.29
C ASN A 610 -10.50 7.88 -12.62
N ILE A 611 -10.24 6.57 -12.63
CA ILE A 611 -10.23 5.75 -13.84
C ILE A 611 -11.22 4.57 -13.68
N ALA A 612 -12.19 4.49 -14.58
CA ALA A 612 -13.23 3.46 -14.55
C ALA A 612 -12.64 2.04 -14.73
N GLY A 613 -11.75 1.86 -15.70
CA GLY A 613 -11.08 0.61 -16.03
C GLY A 613 -9.59 0.60 -15.70
N ARG A 614 -8.75 0.50 -16.74
CA ARG A 614 -7.30 0.27 -16.64
C ARG A 614 -6.50 1.57 -16.74
N PHE A 615 -5.38 1.65 -16.00
CA PHE A 615 -4.27 2.54 -16.30
C PHE A 615 -3.16 1.76 -17.03
N GLN A 616 -2.76 2.21 -18.21
CA GLN A 616 -1.80 1.52 -19.07
C GLN A 616 -0.72 2.45 -19.59
N VAL A 617 0.54 1.99 -19.54
CA VAL A 617 1.70 2.69 -20.13
C VAL A 617 2.45 1.71 -21.04
N SER A 618 2.45 1.96 -22.35
CA SER A 618 3.01 1.04 -23.36
C SER A 618 3.95 1.72 -24.35
N GLY A 619 5.26 1.50 -24.21
CA GLY A 619 6.28 2.18 -25.03
C GLY A 619 6.26 3.70 -24.83
N ALA A 620 6.03 4.13 -23.59
CA ALA A 620 5.74 5.51 -23.22
C ALA A 620 6.21 5.81 -21.79
N SER A 621 5.88 6.98 -21.24
CA SER A 621 6.35 7.44 -19.94
C SER A 621 5.21 7.83 -18.98
N ALA A 622 5.35 7.48 -17.71
CA ALA A 622 4.50 7.96 -16.62
C ALA A 622 5.32 8.41 -15.41
N THR A 623 4.97 9.58 -14.87
CA THR A 623 5.62 10.18 -13.70
C THR A 623 4.55 10.56 -12.68
N ILE A 624 4.60 9.95 -11.49
CA ILE A 624 3.63 10.14 -10.41
C ILE A 624 4.40 10.61 -9.16
N THR A 625 4.15 11.84 -8.69
CA THR A 625 4.92 12.46 -7.58
C THR A 625 4.06 12.89 -6.39
N GLY A 626 2.75 12.91 -6.54
CA GLY A 626 1.76 13.30 -5.53
C GLY A 626 0.34 13.10 -6.05
N GLY A 627 -0.66 13.58 -5.33
CA GLY A 627 -2.07 13.39 -5.68
C GLY A 627 -2.59 11.96 -5.49
N VAL A 628 -3.80 11.70 -5.98
CA VAL A 628 -4.53 10.44 -5.83
C VAL A 628 -4.89 9.85 -7.20
N MET A 629 -4.65 8.56 -7.40
CA MET A 629 -5.14 7.80 -8.55
C MET A 629 -6.09 6.70 -8.06
N ASN A 630 -7.36 6.76 -8.46
CA ASN A 630 -8.38 5.77 -8.08
C ASN A 630 -8.75 4.89 -9.27
N LEU A 631 -8.48 3.59 -9.16
CA LEU A 631 -8.79 2.58 -10.18
C LEU A 631 -10.01 1.77 -9.71
N SER A 632 -11.13 1.85 -10.43
CA SER A 632 -12.38 1.21 -9.98
C SER A 632 -12.57 -0.24 -10.43
N SER A 633 -11.71 -0.72 -11.34
CA SER A 633 -11.72 -2.02 -12.08
C SER A 633 -12.99 -2.39 -12.85
N LEU A 634 -14.12 -1.72 -12.61
CA LEU A 634 -15.41 -1.88 -13.28
C LEU A 634 -15.28 -1.90 -14.81
N GLY A 635 -14.24 -1.26 -15.34
CA GLY A 635 -13.91 -1.22 -16.76
C GLY A 635 -12.69 -1.97 -17.26
N ASN A 636 -12.01 -2.84 -16.50
CA ASN A 636 -10.98 -3.70 -17.12
C ASN A 636 -11.62 -4.91 -17.85
N GLY A 637 -12.29 -4.62 -18.97
CA GLY A 637 -12.93 -5.63 -19.82
C GLY A 637 -11.96 -6.46 -20.67
N ASP A 638 -10.64 -6.22 -20.53
CA ASP A 638 -9.60 -6.94 -21.26
C ASP A 638 -9.15 -8.16 -20.46
N ALA A 639 -9.24 -9.34 -21.08
CA ALA A 639 -8.80 -10.60 -20.50
C ALA A 639 -7.30 -10.86 -20.71
N ASN A 640 -6.51 -9.84 -21.13
CA ASN A 640 -5.09 -9.95 -21.47
C ASN A 640 -4.18 -8.88 -20.83
N GLU A 641 -4.72 -7.97 -20.01
CA GLU A 641 -3.93 -6.89 -19.39
C GLU A 641 -4.40 -6.56 -17.96
N ALA A 642 -3.49 -6.05 -17.12
CA ALA A 642 -3.76 -5.75 -15.71
C ALA A 642 -4.45 -4.40 -15.48
N THR A 643 -5.06 -4.20 -14.30
CA THR A 643 -5.76 -2.95 -13.93
C THR A 643 -4.81 -1.74 -13.87
N PHE A 644 -3.56 -1.95 -13.44
CA PHE A 644 -2.43 -1.04 -13.58
C PHE A 644 -1.31 -1.79 -14.32
N HIS A 645 -1.12 -1.51 -15.61
CA HIS A 645 -0.24 -2.30 -16.49
C HIS A 645 0.84 -1.43 -17.14
N VAL A 646 2.11 -1.78 -16.91
CA VAL A 646 3.27 -1.02 -17.37
C VAL A 646 4.25 -1.95 -18.09
N THR A 647 4.36 -1.79 -19.42
CA THR A 647 5.10 -2.75 -20.26
C THR A 647 6.62 -2.68 -20.11
N LEU A 648 7.29 -3.72 -20.61
CA LEU A 648 8.76 -3.88 -20.66
C LEU A 648 9.49 -2.62 -21.12
N ALA A 649 8.99 -1.96 -22.18
CA ALA A 649 9.62 -0.81 -22.83
C ALA A 649 9.22 0.56 -22.24
N SER A 650 8.28 0.60 -21.31
CA SER A 650 7.77 1.85 -20.72
C SER A 650 8.64 2.36 -19.58
N ASN A 651 8.73 3.68 -19.46
CA ASN A 651 9.35 4.35 -18.32
C ASN A 651 8.30 4.66 -17.25
N LEU A 652 8.60 4.39 -15.99
CA LEU A 652 7.76 4.68 -14.83
C LEU A 652 8.59 5.31 -13.72
N THR A 653 8.19 6.47 -13.24
CA THR A 653 8.74 7.10 -12.03
C THR A 653 7.61 7.30 -11.02
N ILE A 654 7.73 6.72 -9.83
CA ILE A 654 6.85 6.99 -8.69
C ILE A 654 7.72 7.44 -7.51
N SER A 655 7.45 8.63 -6.98
CA SER A 655 8.20 9.26 -5.88
C SER A 655 7.28 10.14 -5.04
N GLY A 656 7.76 10.72 -3.94
CA GLY A 656 6.92 11.51 -3.03
C GLY A 656 5.87 10.64 -2.32
N SER A 657 4.65 11.14 -2.17
CA SER A 657 3.57 10.47 -1.42
C SER A 657 2.23 10.34 -2.18
N PRO A 658 2.19 9.96 -3.48
CA PRO A 658 0.93 9.67 -4.17
C PRO A 658 0.23 8.43 -3.62
N LEU A 659 -1.11 8.44 -3.63
CA LEU A 659 -1.94 7.31 -3.26
C LEU A 659 -2.58 6.68 -4.50
N ILE A 660 -2.31 5.40 -4.76
CA ILE A 660 -2.86 4.64 -5.90
C ILE A 660 -3.81 3.56 -5.35
N THR A 661 -5.12 3.78 -5.45
CA THR A 661 -6.14 2.88 -4.88
C THR A 661 -6.76 1.96 -5.94
N PHE A 662 -7.05 0.73 -5.53
CA PHE A 662 -7.69 -0.30 -6.36
C PHE A 662 -8.98 -0.72 -5.66
N THR A 663 -10.12 -0.17 -6.09
CA THR A 663 -11.40 -0.28 -5.34
C THR A 663 -12.00 -1.69 -5.42
N ARG A 664 -11.74 -2.41 -6.51
CA ARG A 664 -12.23 -3.77 -6.80
C ARG A 664 -11.14 -4.54 -7.57
N PRO A 665 -11.09 -5.87 -7.46
CA PRO A 665 -10.15 -6.67 -8.24
C PRO A 665 -10.59 -6.77 -9.71
N ASN A 666 -9.68 -7.19 -10.58
CA ASN A 666 -9.94 -7.52 -11.98
C ASN A 666 -10.99 -8.64 -12.07
N SER A 667 -12.09 -8.42 -12.78
CA SER A 667 -13.22 -9.35 -12.87
C SER A 667 -12.94 -10.62 -13.69
N ASN A 668 -11.80 -10.68 -14.39
CA ASN A 668 -11.55 -11.70 -15.39
C ASN A 668 -10.93 -12.98 -14.78
N SER A 669 -11.47 -14.13 -15.17
CA SER A 669 -11.20 -15.44 -14.56
C SER A 669 -9.93 -16.15 -15.06
N VAL A 670 -9.19 -15.52 -15.97
CA VAL A 670 -7.94 -15.99 -16.58
C VAL A 670 -6.91 -14.86 -16.55
N PRO A 671 -5.60 -15.16 -16.57
CA PRO A 671 -4.73 -15.04 -15.39
C PRO A 671 -4.21 -13.63 -15.08
N PHE A 672 -4.81 -12.59 -15.65
CA PHE A 672 -4.27 -11.24 -15.61
C PHE A 672 -4.51 -10.55 -14.28
N ASN A 673 -3.56 -9.67 -13.97
CA ASN A 673 -3.32 -9.16 -12.63
C ASN A 673 -4.14 -7.88 -12.35
N ASP A 674 -4.04 -7.37 -11.14
CA ASP A 674 -4.44 -6.01 -10.79
C ASP A 674 -3.27 -5.05 -10.94
N ILE A 675 -2.09 -5.43 -10.45
CA ILE A 675 -0.82 -4.76 -10.73
C ILE A 675 0.03 -5.63 -11.65
N GLU A 676 0.58 -5.02 -12.70
CA GLU A 676 1.61 -5.61 -13.55
C GLU A 676 2.66 -4.57 -13.95
N ILE A 677 3.83 -4.63 -13.31
CA ILE A 677 4.95 -3.71 -13.58
C ILE A 677 6.16 -4.54 -14.00
N LEU A 678 6.37 -4.65 -15.32
CA LEU A 678 7.35 -5.55 -15.89
C LEU A 678 8.75 -4.91 -16.01
N SER A 679 9.77 -5.64 -15.60
CA SER A 679 11.18 -5.30 -15.81
C SER A 679 11.55 -5.44 -17.30
N GLY A 680 12.41 -4.55 -17.81
CA GLY A 680 12.70 -4.53 -19.24
C GLY A 680 13.60 -3.37 -19.66
N SER A 681 13.50 -2.96 -20.92
CA SER A 681 14.31 -1.89 -21.50
C SER A 681 13.91 -0.48 -21.07
N GLY A 682 12.68 -0.28 -20.57
CA GLY A 682 12.21 0.99 -20.02
C GLY A 682 12.41 1.08 -18.51
N THR A 683 12.97 2.21 -18.06
CA THR A 683 13.37 2.45 -16.66
C THR A 683 12.16 2.51 -15.73
N LYS A 684 12.14 1.63 -14.72
CA LYS A 684 11.14 1.64 -13.64
C LYS A 684 11.81 2.10 -12.35
N THR A 685 11.29 3.12 -11.69
CA THR A 685 11.83 3.67 -10.44
C THR A 685 10.69 4.02 -9.50
N ILE A 686 10.58 3.27 -8.40
CA ILE A 686 9.56 3.46 -7.37
C ILE A 686 10.28 3.70 -6.04
N THR A 687 10.28 4.96 -5.59
CA THR A 687 10.97 5.46 -4.39
C THR A 687 10.03 6.19 -3.42
N GLY A 688 8.73 6.22 -3.73
CA GLY A 688 7.69 6.86 -2.95
C GLY A 688 6.31 6.34 -3.30
N GLY A 689 5.30 6.92 -2.68
CA GLY A 689 3.89 6.56 -2.88
C GLY A 689 3.45 5.26 -2.23
N THR A 690 2.14 5.03 -2.28
CA THR A 690 1.44 3.89 -1.66
C THR A 690 0.47 3.25 -2.65
N PHE A 691 0.67 1.96 -2.92
CA PHE A 691 -0.31 1.13 -3.63
C PHE A 691 -1.28 0.51 -2.61
N GLN A 692 -2.57 0.82 -2.72
CA GLN A 692 -3.60 0.37 -1.79
C GLN A 692 -4.59 -0.57 -2.47
N MET A 693 -4.66 -1.81 -1.99
CA MET A 693 -5.63 -2.82 -2.39
C MET A 693 -6.88 -2.69 -1.52
N GLY A 694 -7.99 -2.35 -2.17
CA GLY A 694 -9.27 -2.08 -1.54
C GLY A 694 -9.46 -0.64 -1.04
N THR A 695 -10.71 -0.31 -0.76
CA THR A 695 -11.17 0.94 -0.11
C THR A 695 -12.39 0.64 0.78
N ALA A 696 -13.01 1.66 1.38
CA ALA A 696 -14.28 1.50 2.10
C ALA A 696 -15.42 0.93 1.23
N LEU A 697 -15.31 1.02 -0.11
CA LEU A 697 -16.27 0.45 -1.06
C LEU A 697 -16.02 -1.05 -1.35
N THR A 698 -14.90 -1.62 -0.89
CA THR A 698 -14.59 -3.06 -0.98
C THR A 698 -15.33 -3.82 0.13
N THR A 699 -16.66 -3.90 -0.01
CA THR A 699 -17.58 -4.49 0.98
C THR A 699 -17.80 -6.00 0.83
N VAL A 700 -17.26 -6.60 -0.24
CA VAL A 700 -17.34 -8.05 -0.52
C VAL A 700 -15.94 -8.67 -0.58
N PRO A 701 -15.72 -9.87 -0.01
CA PRO A 701 -14.45 -10.59 -0.10
C PRO A 701 -13.95 -10.68 -1.55
N SER A 702 -12.75 -10.16 -1.76
CA SER A 702 -12.12 -9.88 -3.03
C SER A 702 -10.66 -10.34 -2.98
N THR A 703 -10.15 -10.85 -4.10
CA THR A 703 -8.75 -11.26 -4.23
C THR A 703 -8.07 -10.48 -5.34
N PHE A 704 -7.20 -9.55 -4.98
CA PHE A 704 -6.38 -8.77 -5.89
C PHE A 704 -5.12 -9.57 -6.29
N LYS A 705 -4.75 -9.56 -7.57
CA LYS A 705 -3.59 -10.32 -8.08
C LYS A 705 -2.40 -9.41 -8.34
N ILE A 706 -1.19 -9.77 -7.90
CA ILE A 706 -0.02 -8.89 -7.98
C ILE A 706 1.15 -9.57 -8.71
N ASN A 707 1.60 -8.92 -9.79
CA ASN A 707 2.82 -9.20 -10.53
C ASN A 707 3.69 -7.92 -10.56
N SER A 708 4.89 -7.93 -9.97
CA SER A 708 5.77 -6.76 -9.99
C SER A 708 7.23 -7.14 -9.76
N ASP A 709 7.99 -7.29 -10.86
CA ASP A 709 9.46 -7.41 -10.84
C ASP A 709 10.12 -6.23 -10.10
N ILE A 710 9.43 -5.09 -10.08
CA ILE A 710 9.89 -3.83 -9.51
C ILE A 710 9.40 -3.71 -8.06
N PRO A 711 10.30 -3.49 -7.09
CA PRO A 711 9.92 -3.20 -5.72
C PRO A 711 8.96 -2.01 -5.60
N LEU A 712 7.89 -2.18 -4.82
CA LEU A 712 6.99 -1.10 -4.47
C LEU A 712 7.52 -0.36 -3.22
N ASN A 713 7.18 0.92 -3.04
CA ASN A 713 7.63 1.66 -1.86
C ASN A 713 6.79 1.32 -0.61
N ASN A 714 5.51 1.72 -0.62
CA ASN A 714 4.53 1.27 0.38
C ASN A 714 3.44 0.42 -0.30
N PHE A 715 2.93 -0.58 0.43
CA PHE A 715 1.81 -1.40 0.00
C PHE A 715 0.80 -1.55 1.15
N THR A 716 -0.49 -1.35 0.86
CA THR A 716 -1.55 -1.37 1.88
C THR A 716 -2.64 -2.36 1.50
N VAL A 717 -2.96 -3.27 2.42
CA VAL A 717 -4.11 -4.17 2.38
C VAL A 717 -5.21 -3.55 3.24
N PHE A 718 -6.24 -2.97 2.60
CA PHE A 718 -7.07 -1.95 3.24
C PHE A 718 -8.04 -2.49 4.30
N ASN A 719 -8.60 -3.68 4.13
CA ASN A 719 -9.56 -4.29 5.05
C ASN A 719 -9.62 -5.82 4.92
N SER A 720 -10.41 -6.47 5.78
CA SER A 720 -10.66 -7.92 5.77
C SER A 720 -11.13 -8.50 4.44
N ASN A 721 -11.80 -7.70 3.61
CA ASN A 721 -12.31 -8.10 2.29
C ASN A 721 -11.25 -8.01 1.19
N SER A 722 -10.08 -7.43 1.43
CA SER A 722 -9.11 -7.06 0.40
C SER A 722 -7.94 -8.05 0.32
N SER A 723 -8.21 -9.34 0.18
CA SER A 723 -7.15 -10.36 0.11
C SER A 723 -6.30 -10.24 -1.15
N ILE A 724 -5.07 -10.76 -1.09
CA ILE A 724 -4.05 -10.67 -2.13
C ILE A 724 -3.62 -12.07 -2.57
N LEU A 725 -3.38 -12.25 -3.87
CA LEU A 725 -2.69 -13.40 -4.44
C LEU A 725 -1.45 -12.92 -5.20
N LEU A 726 -0.29 -13.40 -4.81
CA LEU A 726 0.95 -13.13 -5.56
C LEU A 726 1.07 -14.09 -6.74
N THR A 727 1.35 -13.53 -7.93
CA THR A 727 1.66 -14.30 -9.15
C THR A 727 3.16 -14.22 -9.49
N ASP A 728 3.85 -13.16 -9.07
CA ASP A 728 5.31 -13.17 -8.87
C ASP A 728 5.67 -12.63 -7.46
N ASN A 729 6.97 -12.64 -7.11
CA ASN A 729 7.49 -12.13 -5.86
C ASN A 729 7.15 -10.65 -5.69
N LEU A 730 6.72 -10.25 -4.48
CA LEU A 730 6.40 -8.86 -4.17
C LEU A 730 7.42 -8.30 -3.19
N THR A 731 8.18 -7.30 -3.61
CA THR A 731 9.09 -6.57 -2.72
C THR A 731 8.46 -5.25 -2.28
N VAL A 732 8.47 -4.98 -0.97
CA VAL A 732 8.03 -3.71 -0.37
C VAL A 732 9.22 -3.06 0.34
N ASN A 733 9.62 -1.87 -0.10
CA ASN A 733 10.86 -1.22 0.31
C ASN A 733 10.77 -0.44 1.62
N ASN A 734 9.63 0.16 1.92
CA ASN A 734 9.46 0.99 3.12
C ASN A 734 8.43 0.39 4.09
N GLN A 735 7.13 0.43 3.76
CA GLN A 735 6.07 -0.05 4.66
C GLN A 735 5.04 -0.94 3.97
N LEU A 736 4.84 -2.15 4.52
CA LEU A 736 3.61 -2.92 4.35
C LEU A 736 2.62 -2.53 5.45
N THR A 737 1.37 -2.27 5.08
CA THR A 737 0.27 -2.03 6.03
C THR A 737 -0.83 -3.08 5.84
N MET A 738 -1.12 -3.85 6.88
CA MET A 738 -2.13 -4.91 6.90
C MET A 738 -3.25 -4.55 7.89
N ASN A 739 -4.25 -3.82 7.42
CA ASN A 739 -5.46 -3.52 8.20
C ASN A 739 -6.41 -4.72 8.26
N GLY A 740 -6.27 -5.64 7.30
CA GLY A 740 -6.93 -6.93 7.23
C GLY A 740 -6.59 -7.63 5.90
N GLY A 741 -7.26 -8.74 5.63
CA GLY A 741 -7.10 -9.50 4.38
C GLY A 741 -5.87 -10.40 4.41
N ASN A 742 -5.89 -11.45 3.59
CA ASN A 742 -4.82 -12.45 3.58
C ASN A 742 -3.94 -12.29 2.34
N ILE A 743 -2.62 -12.33 2.50
CA ILE A 743 -1.66 -12.34 1.38
C ILE A 743 -1.25 -13.79 1.13
N ASN A 744 -1.85 -14.43 0.13
CA ASN A 744 -1.42 -15.74 -0.33
C ASN A 744 -0.24 -15.56 -1.30
N THR A 745 0.95 -16.06 -0.94
CA THR A 745 2.15 -15.91 -1.77
C THR A 745 2.30 -17.02 -2.81
N SER A 746 1.46 -18.07 -2.76
CA SER A 746 1.58 -19.25 -3.63
C SER A 746 3.00 -19.86 -3.55
N SER A 747 3.66 -20.12 -4.68
CA SER A 747 5.07 -20.49 -4.76
C SER A 747 6.06 -19.34 -4.52
N GLN A 748 5.59 -18.09 -4.59
CA GLN A 748 6.39 -16.86 -4.58
C GLN A 748 6.62 -16.35 -3.16
N THR A 749 7.37 -15.25 -3.05
CA THR A 749 7.83 -14.67 -1.77
C THR A 749 7.35 -13.23 -1.63
N LEU A 750 6.82 -12.89 -0.46
CA LEU A 750 6.65 -11.51 -0.01
C LEU A 750 7.94 -11.07 0.69
N ILE A 751 8.58 -10.01 0.21
CA ILE A 751 9.88 -9.52 0.67
C ILE A 751 9.71 -8.13 1.27
N LEU A 752 9.97 -7.99 2.57
CA LEU A 752 9.96 -6.71 3.28
C LEU A 752 11.40 -6.21 3.47
N ASN A 753 11.82 -5.29 2.59
CA ASN A 753 13.16 -4.69 2.62
C ASN A 753 13.32 -3.61 3.70
N GLY A 754 12.21 -3.01 4.16
CA GLY A 754 12.21 -1.98 5.19
C GLY A 754 12.83 -2.50 6.49
N SER A 755 13.92 -1.86 6.92
CA SER A 755 14.87 -2.38 7.92
C SER A 755 14.42 -2.24 9.38
N THR A 756 13.50 -1.31 9.66
CA THR A 756 12.93 -1.03 10.98
C THR A 756 11.77 -1.97 11.33
N SER A 757 11.35 -2.02 12.59
CA SER A 757 10.11 -2.71 12.98
C SER A 757 8.85 -2.07 12.38
N SER A 758 8.88 -0.75 12.12
CA SER A 758 7.78 0.01 11.49
C SER A 758 7.55 -0.29 10.01
N SER A 759 8.39 -1.11 9.37
CA SER A 759 8.19 -1.58 7.98
C SER A 759 7.00 -2.53 7.80
N LEU A 760 6.39 -2.97 8.91
CA LEU A 760 5.10 -3.63 8.93
C LEU A 760 4.19 -2.92 9.94
N SER A 761 3.17 -2.22 9.45
CA SER A 761 1.98 -1.86 10.24
C SER A 761 0.97 -3.00 10.13
N TYR A 762 0.44 -3.47 11.26
CA TYR A 762 -0.40 -4.67 11.29
C TYR A 762 -1.52 -4.52 12.33
N ALA A 763 -2.76 -4.76 11.88
CA ALA A 763 -3.94 -4.88 12.74
C ALA A 763 -4.58 -6.27 12.62
N SER A 764 -4.72 -6.83 11.41
CA SER A 764 -5.27 -8.16 11.19
C SER A 764 -4.88 -8.76 9.84
N GLY A 765 -5.25 -10.02 9.58
CA GLY A 765 -4.92 -10.76 8.36
C GLY A 765 -3.69 -11.66 8.52
N MET A 766 -3.26 -12.32 7.44
CA MET A 766 -2.10 -13.22 7.48
C MET A 766 -1.43 -13.39 6.12
N VAL A 767 -0.13 -13.67 6.14
CA VAL A 767 0.62 -14.16 4.98
C VAL A 767 0.56 -15.68 4.96
N VAL A 768 0.03 -16.24 3.87
CA VAL A 768 -0.04 -17.69 3.63
C VAL A 768 1.03 -18.02 2.59
N GLY A 769 2.12 -18.67 3.03
CA GLY A 769 3.28 -18.96 2.19
C GLY A 769 4.58 -18.34 2.73
N LYS A 770 5.42 -17.81 1.83
CA LYS A 770 6.79 -17.35 2.13
C LYS A 770 6.83 -15.85 2.45
N LEU A 771 7.24 -15.51 3.67
CA LEU A 771 7.53 -14.14 4.10
C LEU A 771 9.03 -13.99 4.41
N GLN A 772 9.73 -13.13 3.68
CA GLN A 772 11.08 -12.67 3.97
C GLN A 772 11.01 -11.25 4.56
N ARG A 773 11.80 -10.98 5.60
CA ARG A 773 11.88 -9.64 6.22
C ARG A 773 13.31 -9.30 6.60
N THR A 774 13.75 -8.09 6.24
CA THR A 774 15.05 -7.54 6.64
C THR A 774 15.02 -7.17 8.14
N VAL A 775 16.04 -7.60 8.86
CA VAL A 775 16.25 -7.31 10.29
C VAL A 775 17.55 -6.53 10.43
N ALA A 776 17.49 -5.30 10.94
CA ALA A 776 18.64 -4.40 11.04
C ALA A 776 18.89 -3.85 12.45
N GLN A 777 17.96 -4.05 13.40
CA GLN A 777 18.08 -3.55 14.77
C GLN A 777 17.92 -4.69 15.79
N ALA A 778 18.87 -4.78 16.73
CA ALA A 778 18.80 -5.71 17.85
C ALA A 778 17.85 -5.20 18.94
N GLY A 779 17.28 -6.11 19.73
CA GLY A 779 16.42 -5.79 20.87
C GLY A 779 14.98 -5.38 20.51
N VAL A 780 14.61 -5.41 19.22
CA VAL A 780 13.30 -4.99 18.73
C VAL A 780 12.44 -6.19 18.32
N ASN A 781 11.14 -6.16 18.63
CA ASN A 781 10.18 -7.16 18.18
C ASN A 781 9.84 -6.97 16.70
N TYR A 782 10.20 -7.94 15.86
CA TYR A 782 9.75 -8.03 14.48
C TYR A 782 8.53 -8.95 14.39
N ILE A 783 7.41 -8.41 13.91
CA ILE A 783 6.15 -9.14 13.69
C ILE A 783 6.20 -9.91 12.36
N PHE A 784 5.76 -11.15 12.39
CA PHE A 784 5.53 -12.04 11.24
C PHE A 784 4.10 -12.60 11.34
N PRO A 785 3.12 -12.04 10.60
CA PRO A 785 1.74 -12.50 10.61
C PRO A 785 1.60 -13.66 9.62
N VAL A 786 1.72 -14.90 10.09
CA VAL A 786 1.88 -16.09 9.22
C VAL A 786 0.89 -17.21 9.57
N GLY A 787 0.66 -18.11 8.62
CA GLY A 787 -0.03 -19.38 8.88
C GLY A 787 -0.46 -20.12 7.61
N ASP A 788 -1.34 -21.10 7.79
CA ASP A 788 -1.71 -22.09 6.76
C ASP A 788 -2.97 -21.74 5.95
N GLY A 789 -3.60 -20.60 6.23
CA GLY A 789 -4.88 -20.16 5.64
C GLY A 789 -6.13 -20.62 6.39
N THR A 790 -6.00 -21.46 7.41
CA THR A 790 -7.05 -21.86 8.36
C THR A 790 -6.74 -21.45 9.80
N ASN A 791 -5.45 -21.46 10.18
CA ASN A 791 -4.94 -21.02 11.48
C ASN A 791 -4.00 -19.82 11.28
N SER A 792 -4.31 -18.69 11.91
CA SER A 792 -3.48 -17.48 11.91
C SER A 792 -2.69 -17.35 13.21
N SER A 793 -1.42 -16.92 13.12
CA SER A 793 -0.60 -16.59 14.28
C SER A 793 0.31 -15.40 13.99
N THR A 794 0.37 -14.45 14.91
CA THR A 794 1.38 -13.38 14.91
C THR A 794 2.61 -13.86 15.66
N LEU A 795 3.61 -14.35 14.93
CA LEU A 795 4.91 -14.67 15.50
C LEU A 795 5.69 -13.36 15.72
N GLN A 796 5.99 -13.03 16.98
CA GLN A 796 6.92 -11.95 17.32
C GLN A 796 8.31 -12.55 17.61
N LEU A 797 9.33 -12.04 16.92
CA LEU A 797 10.72 -12.42 17.14
C LEU A 797 11.52 -11.19 17.60
N ASN A 798 12.10 -11.27 18.80
CA ASN A 798 13.10 -10.30 19.26
C ASN A 798 14.51 -10.87 18.99
N PHE A 799 15.35 -10.10 18.30
CA PHE A 799 16.70 -10.51 17.91
C PHE A 799 17.73 -9.94 18.89
N ALA A 800 18.33 -10.79 19.73
CA ALA A 800 19.22 -10.33 20.81
C ALA A 800 20.49 -9.62 20.30
N SER A 801 20.93 -9.92 19.07
CA SER A 801 22.00 -9.19 18.38
C SER A 801 21.80 -9.23 16.86
N VAL A 802 22.14 -8.14 16.18
CA VAL A 802 22.27 -8.08 14.72
C VAL A 802 23.73 -7.74 14.43
N ASN A 803 24.54 -8.79 14.22
CA ASN A 803 25.97 -8.70 13.96
C ASN A 803 26.30 -9.33 12.60
N THR A 804 27.39 -8.87 11.97
CA THR A 804 27.86 -9.41 10.69
C THR A 804 28.54 -10.78 10.85
N GLN A 805 28.83 -11.20 12.09
CA GLN A 805 29.29 -12.53 12.46
C GLN A 805 28.75 -12.86 13.86
N GLY A 806 27.92 -13.90 13.98
CA GLY A 806 27.36 -14.31 15.27
C GLY A 806 26.13 -15.21 15.16
N THR A 807 25.65 -15.67 16.30
CA THR A 807 24.48 -16.56 16.43
C THR A 807 23.22 -15.74 16.65
N VAL A 808 22.16 -16.02 15.87
CA VAL A 808 20.84 -15.43 16.11
C VAL A 808 20.16 -16.13 17.29
N THR A 809 20.21 -15.50 18.45
CA THR A 809 19.35 -15.85 19.58
C THR A 809 18.05 -15.07 19.46
N ALA A 810 16.95 -15.78 19.19
CA ALA A 810 15.60 -15.20 19.14
C ALA A 810 14.79 -15.62 20.37
N SER A 811 14.08 -14.66 20.99
CA SER A 811 13.04 -14.93 21.99
C SER A 811 11.67 -14.59 21.42
N SER A 812 10.67 -15.42 21.76
CA SER A 812 9.29 -15.30 21.31
C SER A 812 8.33 -15.24 22.48
N ASN A 813 7.68 -14.09 22.68
CA ASN A 813 6.55 -13.97 23.60
C ASN A 813 5.26 -14.24 22.83
N GLY A 814 4.77 -15.48 22.86
CA GLY A 814 3.53 -15.87 22.19
C GLY A 814 3.24 -17.38 22.25
N ILE A 815 1.96 -17.73 22.27
CA ILE A 815 1.49 -19.12 22.22
C ILE A 815 1.38 -19.53 20.74
N LEU A 816 2.15 -20.53 20.32
CA LEU A 816 1.95 -21.14 18.99
C LEU A 816 0.65 -21.95 18.97
N PRO A 817 -0.20 -21.84 17.93
CA PRO A 817 -1.38 -22.68 17.78
C PRO A 817 -1.04 -24.17 17.74
N ALA A 818 -1.92 -25.00 18.33
CA ALA A 818 -1.79 -26.44 18.29
C ALA A 818 -1.86 -26.96 16.84
N GLY A 819 -0.74 -27.47 16.31
CA GLY A 819 -0.59 -27.90 14.92
C GLY A 819 0.33 -27.05 14.06
N PHE A 820 0.84 -25.91 14.56
CA PHE A 820 1.80 -25.08 13.83
C PHE A 820 3.13 -25.82 13.60
N LEU A 821 3.32 -26.36 12.40
CA LEU A 821 4.55 -27.05 11.98
C LEU A 821 5.48 -26.11 11.20
N LEU A 822 6.67 -25.87 11.75
CA LEU A 822 7.84 -25.51 10.92
C LEU A 822 8.26 -26.77 10.14
N ASN A 823 7.84 -26.90 8.89
CA ASN A 823 8.13 -28.08 8.06
C ASN A 823 9.63 -28.14 7.67
N PRO A 824 10.44 -29.09 8.19
CA PRO A 824 11.89 -29.07 8.02
C PRO A 824 12.35 -29.27 6.57
N THR A 825 11.52 -29.87 5.70
CA THR A 825 11.87 -30.12 4.28
C THR A 825 11.77 -28.88 3.39
N THR A 826 11.25 -27.75 3.90
CA THR A 826 11.42 -26.42 3.29
C THR A 826 11.77 -25.36 4.33
N VAL A 827 12.61 -25.71 5.31
CA VAL A 827 13.44 -24.71 6.00
C VAL A 827 14.62 -24.37 5.08
N ASP A 828 14.31 -23.64 4.00
CA ASP A 828 15.32 -22.84 3.32
C ASP A 828 15.62 -21.64 4.23
N ALA A 829 16.50 -21.87 5.21
CA ALA A 829 16.98 -20.86 6.13
C ALA A 829 18.03 -19.97 5.43
N SER A 830 17.59 -19.26 4.39
CA SER A 830 18.26 -18.11 3.81
C SER A 830 17.42 -16.85 4.14
N ALA A 831 17.60 -16.19 5.28
CA ALA A 831 18.85 -15.84 5.95
C ALA A 831 19.87 -15.10 5.05
N PHE A 832 19.42 -14.53 3.93
CA PHE A 832 20.14 -13.46 3.26
C PHE A 832 19.84 -12.11 3.92
N ILE A 833 20.65 -11.79 4.93
CA ILE A 833 21.07 -10.40 5.16
C ILE A 833 21.68 -9.91 3.84
N THR A 834 21.32 -8.70 3.40
CA THR A 834 21.81 -8.19 2.11
C THR A 834 23.33 -8.03 2.10
N ASN A 835 23.92 -8.49 1.01
CA ASN A 835 25.33 -8.87 0.95
C ASN A 835 26.29 -7.66 1.03
N SER A 836 27.14 -7.63 2.05
CA SER A 836 28.54 -7.30 1.84
C SER A 836 29.48 -8.28 2.56
N THR A 837 29.40 -9.53 2.12
CA THR A 837 30.35 -10.65 2.28
C THR A 837 30.20 -11.55 3.51
N VAL A 838 30.37 -12.86 3.26
CA VAL A 838 30.41 -14.01 4.20
C VAL A 838 29.02 -14.51 4.66
N GLY A 839 28.86 -15.84 4.70
CA GLY A 839 27.64 -16.54 5.11
C GLY A 839 27.71 -17.17 6.51
N PHE A 840 26.60 -17.73 6.97
CA PHE A 840 26.42 -18.21 8.34
C PHE A 840 26.31 -19.73 8.45
N SER A 841 26.63 -20.27 9.62
CA SER A 841 26.36 -21.66 10.01
C SER A 841 25.81 -21.71 11.44
N THR A 842 24.93 -22.69 11.68
CA THR A 842 24.16 -22.93 12.92
C THR A 842 23.18 -21.82 13.35
N VAL A 843 21.91 -22.21 13.46
CA VAL A 843 20.90 -21.52 14.28
C VAL A 843 20.76 -22.32 15.58
N SER A 844 20.77 -21.65 16.74
CA SER A 844 20.47 -22.29 18.02
C SER A 844 19.53 -21.41 18.84
N GLY A 845 18.36 -21.96 19.17
CA GLY A 845 17.33 -21.31 19.96
C GLY A 845 16.53 -22.36 20.74
N SER A 846 16.23 -22.07 22.00
CA SER A 846 15.52 -22.99 22.89
C SER A 846 14.01 -22.69 22.88
N PHE A 847 13.24 -23.44 22.09
CA PHE A 847 11.78 -23.37 22.15
C PHE A 847 11.27 -24.04 23.43
N GLN A 848 10.52 -23.30 24.26
CA GLN A 848 9.78 -23.87 25.38
C GLN A 848 8.36 -24.20 24.90
N LEU A 849 7.99 -25.48 24.93
CA LEU A 849 6.61 -25.92 24.76
C LEU A 849 5.91 -25.93 26.13
N PRO A 850 4.65 -25.46 26.26
CA PRO A 850 3.93 -25.45 27.52
C PRO A 850 3.83 -26.84 28.17
N THR A 851 3.99 -26.88 29.50
CA THR A 851 3.80 -28.10 30.32
C THR A 851 2.35 -28.56 30.28
N GLY A 852 2.08 -29.56 29.44
CA GLY A 852 0.73 -30.06 29.16
C GLY A 852 0.52 -30.54 27.72
N PHE A 853 1.46 -30.25 26.82
CA PHE A 853 1.39 -30.67 25.41
C PHE A 853 1.26 -32.19 25.27
N ASN A 854 0.11 -32.67 24.78
CA ASN A 854 -0.20 -34.10 24.64
C ASN A 854 0.17 -34.60 23.22
N PRO A 855 1.20 -35.43 23.04
CA PRO A 855 1.68 -35.85 21.72
C PRO A 855 0.75 -36.84 20.97
N LEU A 856 -0.45 -37.13 21.50
CA LEU A 856 -1.39 -38.10 20.92
C LEU A 856 -2.51 -37.50 20.06
N GLN A 857 -2.61 -36.17 19.93
CA GLN A 857 -3.43 -35.58 18.87
C GLN A 857 -2.71 -35.68 17.52
N LYS A 858 -3.23 -36.56 16.65
CA LYS A 858 -2.64 -36.89 15.35
C LYS A 858 -2.55 -35.67 14.42
N VAL A 859 -1.34 -35.23 14.14
CA VAL A 859 -1.05 -34.44 12.93
C VAL A 859 -0.94 -35.41 11.75
N GLY A 860 -1.77 -35.21 10.72
CA GLY A 860 -1.87 -36.12 9.57
C GLY A 860 -0.91 -35.74 8.44
N LEU A 861 0.28 -36.33 8.42
CA LEU A 861 1.14 -36.36 7.22
C LEU A 861 0.86 -37.61 6.39
N TYR A 862 0.86 -37.46 5.07
CA TYR A 862 0.60 -38.56 4.13
C TYR A 862 1.90 -39.33 3.85
N ASN A 863 1.92 -40.62 4.24
CA ASN A 863 3.04 -41.59 4.17
C ASN A 863 4.30 -41.27 5.01
N SER A 864 4.89 -42.20 5.76
CA SER A 864 4.40 -43.45 6.40
C SER A 864 5.44 -43.98 7.40
N SER A 865 4.99 -44.59 8.51
CA SER A 865 5.83 -45.20 9.58
C SER A 865 6.61 -44.16 10.44
N TRP A 866 6.94 -44.36 11.73
CA TRP A 866 7.37 -45.58 12.45
C TRP A 866 6.80 -45.72 13.88
N SER A 867 7.27 -46.75 14.61
CA SER A 867 6.77 -47.26 15.90
C SER A 867 7.39 -46.65 17.17
N TYR A 868 6.69 -46.80 18.31
CA TYR A 868 7.10 -46.32 19.65
C TYR A 868 7.71 -47.42 20.54
N GLN A 869 8.83 -47.09 21.21
CA GLN A 869 9.21 -47.59 22.55
C GLN A 869 10.01 -46.49 23.30
N PRO A 870 9.97 -46.40 24.64
CA PRO A 870 10.39 -45.20 25.37
C PRO A 870 11.73 -45.31 26.14
N ALA A 871 12.38 -44.18 26.44
CA ALA A 871 12.61 -43.69 27.82
C ALA A 871 13.50 -42.43 27.92
N MET A 872 13.38 -41.76 29.08
CA MET A 872 14.33 -40.84 29.74
C MET A 872 14.48 -39.38 29.26
N ALA A 873 14.44 -38.52 30.28
CA ALA A 873 14.38 -37.07 30.23
C ALA A 873 15.72 -36.34 29.96
N SER A 874 15.57 -35.09 29.52
CA SER A 874 16.43 -33.92 29.81
C SER A 874 17.96 -34.06 29.71
N VAL A 875 18.54 -33.48 28.65
CA VAL A 875 19.90 -32.93 28.67
C VAL A 875 19.92 -31.60 27.90
N GLY A 876 20.46 -30.53 28.50
CA GLY A 876 20.77 -29.28 27.81
C GLY A 876 22.24 -29.26 27.37
N PHE A 877 22.55 -28.66 26.23
CA PHE A 877 23.91 -28.65 25.66
C PHE A 877 24.42 -27.24 25.37
N SER A 878 25.68 -26.99 25.73
CA SER A 878 26.37 -25.72 25.52
C SER A 878 27.70 -25.93 24.79
N GLY A 879 28.00 -25.01 23.87
CA GLY A 879 29.35 -24.78 23.34
C GLY A 879 29.74 -25.60 22.10
N TRP A 880 30.02 -24.88 21.01
CA TRP A 880 30.98 -25.27 19.99
C TRP A 880 31.81 -24.05 19.57
N THR A 881 33.10 -24.25 19.34
CA THR A 881 34.05 -23.21 18.91
C THR A 881 34.20 -23.19 17.39
N ALA A 882 34.41 -22.00 16.82
CA ALA A 882 34.57 -21.83 15.38
C ALA A 882 35.81 -22.54 14.80
N LEU A 883 35.66 -23.07 13.58
CA LEU A 883 36.75 -23.44 12.68
C LEU A 883 36.60 -22.66 11.38
N THR A 884 37.72 -22.18 10.84
CA THR A 884 37.75 -21.22 9.72
C THR A 884 37.69 -21.88 8.35
N ASN A 885 37.15 -21.15 7.38
CA ASN A 885 36.98 -21.50 5.96
C ASN A 885 37.94 -22.56 5.39
N SER A 886 37.34 -23.63 4.87
CA SER A 886 37.82 -24.37 3.70
C SER A 886 36.61 -24.63 2.82
N ALA A 887 36.75 -24.46 1.50
CA ALA A 887 35.60 -24.36 0.60
C ALA A 887 34.77 -25.65 0.56
N PHE A 888 33.45 -25.51 0.74
CA PHE A 888 32.47 -26.50 0.34
C PHE A 888 31.61 -25.93 -0.78
N ALA A 889 31.58 -26.64 -1.91
CA ALA A 889 30.49 -26.52 -2.87
C ALA A 889 29.20 -27.10 -2.25
N LEU A 890 28.08 -26.98 -2.97
CA LEU A 890 26.93 -27.85 -2.72
C LEU A 890 27.40 -29.30 -2.73
N ALA A 891 27.20 -29.99 -1.62
CA ALA A 891 27.35 -31.43 -1.56
C ALA A 891 26.11 -32.03 -2.23
N ASP A 892 26.15 -32.12 -3.56
CA ASP A 892 25.23 -32.97 -4.31
C ASP A 892 25.19 -34.34 -3.62
N CYS A 893 23.99 -34.89 -3.43
CA CYS A 893 23.79 -36.25 -2.95
C CYS A 893 24.21 -37.21 -4.05
N THR A 894 25.53 -37.37 -4.22
CA THR A 894 26.12 -38.19 -5.27
C THR A 894 25.80 -39.65 -4.99
N GLU A 895 24.79 -40.15 -5.71
CA GLU A 895 24.32 -41.53 -5.58
C GLU A 895 25.50 -42.49 -5.59
N PRO A 896 25.63 -43.38 -4.59
CA PRO A 896 26.61 -44.45 -4.66
C PRO A 896 26.23 -45.43 -5.75
N THR A 897 27.19 -46.18 -6.25
CA THR A 897 26.91 -47.27 -7.21
C THR A 897 27.65 -48.54 -6.82
N ILE A 898 27.10 -49.68 -7.23
CA ILE A 898 27.72 -51.00 -7.11
C ILE A 898 27.78 -51.65 -8.49
N THR A 899 28.96 -52.13 -8.87
CA THR A 899 29.14 -52.88 -10.12
C THR A 899 29.14 -54.37 -9.79
N LEU A 900 27.99 -55.02 -9.99
CA LEU A 900 27.86 -56.46 -9.82
C LEU A 900 28.76 -57.22 -10.79
N GLY A 901 29.19 -58.42 -10.37
CA GLY A 901 29.78 -59.43 -11.22
C GLY A 901 28.71 -60.29 -11.90
N ALA A 902 29.05 -61.53 -12.22
CA ALA A 902 28.10 -62.45 -12.83
C ALA A 902 27.05 -62.93 -11.80
N ASN A 903 25.77 -62.64 -12.07
CA ASN A 903 24.90 -63.69 -12.62
C ASN A 903 24.95 -65.05 -11.89
N PRO A 904 24.67 -65.16 -10.58
CA PRO A 904 24.80 -66.44 -9.87
C PRO A 904 23.77 -67.48 -10.33
N ILE A 905 24.26 -68.67 -10.65
CA ILE A 905 23.46 -69.85 -11.02
C ILE A 905 23.77 -70.97 -10.02
N ILE A 906 22.73 -71.53 -9.40
CA ILE A 906 22.82 -72.53 -8.32
C ILE A 906 21.82 -73.66 -8.53
N CYS A 907 21.88 -74.66 -7.65
CA CYS A 907 21.01 -75.85 -7.70
C CYS A 907 19.90 -75.74 -6.66
N GLU A 908 18.74 -76.31 -6.98
CA GLU A 908 17.67 -76.59 -6.01
C GLU A 908 18.21 -77.32 -4.76
N GLY A 909 17.88 -76.79 -3.58
CA GLY A 909 18.41 -77.22 -2.28
C GLY A 909 19.68 -76.48 -1.80
N THR A 910 20.26 -75.58 -2.59
CA THR A 910 21.35 -74.69 -2.14
C THR A 910 20.81 -73.65 -1.16
N LEU A 911 21.42 -73.50 0.03
CA LEU A 911 20.91 -72.63 1.11
C LEU A 911 21.56 -71.24 1.18
N SER A 912 22.63 -71.00 0.43
CA SER A 912 23.25 -69.67 0.30
C SER A 912 24.04 -69.54 -0.99
N VAL A 913 24.15 -68.32 -1.51
CA VAL A 913 24.83 -68.02 -2.76
C VAL A 913 25.65 -66.74 -2.66
N ASN A 914 26.82 -66.75 -3.28
CA ASN A 914 27.71 -65.59 -3.36
C ASN A 914 27.33 -64.74 -4.58
N LEU A 915 26.94 -63.49 -4.34
CA LEU A 915 26.80 -62.45 -5.36
C LEU A 915 28.08 -61.59 -5.33
N PRO A 916 29.06 -61.85 -6.22
CA PRO A 916 30.26 -61.02 -6.28
C PRO A 916 29.94 -59.65 -6.87
N TYR A 917 30.58 -58.61 -6.34
CA TYR A 917 30.70 -57.30 -6.99
C TYR A 917 32.18 -56.94 -7.20
N SER A 918 32.47 -56.13 -8.21
CA SER A 918 33.83 -55.81 -8.65
C SER A 918 34.30 -54.40 -8.26
N ALA A 919 33.36 -53.46 -8.15
CA ALA A 919 33.63 -52.08 -7.76
C ALA A 919 32.44 -51.46 -7.03
N THR A 920 32.70 -50.37 -6.28
CA THR A 920 31.68 -49.45 -5.76
C THR A 920 32.18 -48.01 -5.91
N THR A 921 31.26 -47.04 -5.94
CA THR A 921 31.59 -45.60 -5.95
C THR A 921 30.79 -44.85 -4.88
N ASN A 922 31.32 -43.72 -4.39
CA ASN A 922 30.75 -42.89 -3.30
C ASN A 922 30.49 -43.65 -1.98
N SER A 923 31.33 -44.66 -1.70
CA SER A 923 31.45 -45.39 -0.44
C SER A 923 30.12 -45.89 0.19
N PRO A 924 29.36 -46.74 -0.50
CA PRO A 924 28.20 -47.40 0.09
C PRO A 924 28.60 -48.27 1.28
N ASN A 925 27.79 -48.23 2.33
CA ASN A 925 27.96 -49.00 3.56
C ASN A 925 26.77 -49.94 3.84
N GLU A 926 25.64 -49.79 3.13
CA GLU A 926 24.48 -50.67 3.23
C GLU A 926 23.89 -51.00 1.85
N TYR A 927 23.18 -52.13 1.76
CA TYR A 927 22.48 -52.59 0.56
C TYR A 927 21.07 -53.13 0.89
N ARG A 928 20.14 -52.98 -0.05
CA ARG A 928 18.80 -53.60 -0.11
C ARG A 928 18.68 -54.37 -1.42
N ILE A 929 17.97 -55.49 -1.45
CA ILE A 929 17.59 -56.17 -2.70
C ILE A 929 16.09 -56.38 -2.71
N ASP A 930 15.45 -55.91 -3.78
CA ASP A 930 14.02 -56.08 -4.03
C ASP A 930 13.85 -57.00 -5.25
N PHE A 931 13.37 -58.22 -5.04
CA PHE A 931 13.04 -59.17 -6.12
C PHE A 931 11.62 -58.93 -6.62
N THR A 932 11.39 -59.14 -7.92
CA THR A 932 10.12 -58.78 -8.59
C THR A 932 8.90 -59.59 -8.09
N ASP A 933 9.13 -60.70 -7.36
CA ASP A 933 8.09 -61.51 -6.71
C ASP A 933 8.14 -61.46 -5.16
N ASN A 934 8.97 -60.56 -4.60
CA ASN A 934 9.24 -60.38 -3.17
C ASN A 934 9.73 -61.63 -2.41
N SER A 935 10.11 -62.72 -3.10
CA SER A 935 10.33 -64.03 -2.47
C SER A 935 11.70 -64.20 -1.79
N LEU A 936 12.67 -63.37 -2.16
CA LEU A 936 14.07 -63.43 -1.71
C LEU A 936 14.60 -62.08 -1.18
N ASP A 937 13.70 -61.14 -0.86
CA ASP A 937 14.03 -59.75 -0.52
C ASP A 937 14.99 -59.62 0.66
N VAL A 938 15.94 -58.69 0.51
CA VAL A 938 16.92 -58.35 1.55
C VAL A 938 16.71 -56.90 1.96
N ASN A 939 15.97 -56.68 3.03
CA ASN A 939 15.91 -55.39 3.71
C ASN A 939 17.31 -54.90 4.13
N TRP A 940 17.51 -53.58 4.18
CA TRP A 940 18.78 -52.90 4.41
C TRP A 940 19.74 -53.62 5.38
N LYS A 941 20.89 -54.06 4.86
CA LYS A 941 21.98 -54.69 5.61
C LYS A 941 23.31 -54.02 5.28
N ALA A 942 24.27 -54.11 6.21
CA ALA A 942 25.64 -53.66 6.01
C ALA A 942 26.28 -54.34 4.79
N LEU A 943 26.85 -53.54 3.89
CA LEU A 943 27.57 -53.98 2.69
C LEU A 943 28.99 -54.41 3.08
N THR A 944 29.20 -55.71 3.24
CA THR A 944 30.52 -56.30 3.48
C THR A 944 31.33 -56.39 2.19
N ALA A 945 32.66 -56.47 2.32
CA ALA A 945 33.56 -56.74 1.19
C ALA A 945 33.11 -57.96 0.36
N SER A 946 33.25 -57.85 -0.97
CA SER A 946 32.79 -58.82 -1.96
C SER A 946 33.28 -60.26 -1.69
N PRO A 947 32.44 -61.30 -1.84
CA PRO A 947 31.05 -61.26 -2.33
C PRO A 947 30.01 -60.97 -1.23
N ILE A 948 28.84 -60.48 -1.64
CA ILE A 948 27.64 -60.48 -0.79
C ILE A 948 27.14 -61.92 -0.68
N ILE A 949 26.83 -62.40 0.53
CA ILE A 949 26.26 -63.74 0.74
C ILE A 949 24.75 -63.62 0.92
N LEU A 950 23.99 -64.07 -0.08
CA LEU A 950 22.54 -64.16 -0.04
C LEU A 950 22.13 -65.51 0.56
N ALA A 951 21.15 -65.51 1.47
CA ALA A 951 20.56 -66.73 2.01
C ALA A 951 19.38 -67.15 1.13
N ILE A 952 19.30 -68.45 0.80
CA ILE A 952 18.22 -69.02 0.00
C ILE A 952 17.34 -69.89 0.93
N PRO A 953 16.04 -69.59 1.07
CA PRO A 953 15.14 -70.38 1.90
C PRO A 953 15.10 -71.87 1.51
N PRO A 954 15.03 -72.80 2.47
CA PRO A 954 14.83 -74.22 2.17
C PRO A 954 13.53 -74.43 1.39
N GLY A 955 13.61 -75.05 0.21
CA GLY A 955 12.46 -75.30 -0.64
C GLY A 955 12.12 -74.18 -1.64
N THR A 956 12.95 -73.15 -1.81
CA THR A 956 12.82 -72.21 -2.94
C THR A 956 12.86 -72.99 -4.26
N ALA A 957 11.84 -72.79 -5.10
CA ALA A 957 11.60 -73.58 -6.30
C ALA A 957 12.61 -73.27 -7.44
N PRO A 958 12.80 -74.18 -8.40
CA PRO A 958 13.62 -73.92 -9.58
C PRO A 958 13.01 -72.84 -10.48
N ASN A 959 13.62 -71.65 -10.48
CA ASN A 959 13.23 -70.52 -11.34
C ASN A 959 14.40 -69.53 -11.48
N SER A 960 14.26 -68.54 -12.37
CA SER A 960 15.12 -67.36 -12.42
C SER A 960 14.45 -66.19 -11.71
N TYR A 961 15.01 -65.79 -10.57
CA TYR A 961 14.51 -64.73 -9.70
C TYR A 961 15.24 -63.43 -10.03
N SER A 962 14.56 -62.49 -10.66
CA SER A 962 15.13 -61.18 -11.03
C SER A 962 14.70 -60.09 -10.06
N GLY A 963 15.51 -59.04 -9.94
CA GLY A 963 15.30 -57.93 -9.02
C GLY A 963 16.36 -56.85 -9.19
N ASP A 964 16.34 -55.84 -8.33
CA ASP A 964 17.32 -54.76 -8.30
C ASP A 964 18.03 -54.71 -6.94
N ILE A 965 19.36 -54.54 -6.94
CA ILE A 965 20.10 -54.15 -5.73
C ILE A 965 20.21 -52.62 -5.66
N TYR A 966 19.86 -52.09 -4.49
CA TYR A 966 20.04 -50.70 -4.12
C TYR A 966 21.16 -50.64 -3.09
N VAL A 967 22.07 -49.69 -3.22
CA VAL A 967 23.10 -49.41 -2.22
C VAL A 967 22.95 -47.99 -1.70
N ARG A 968 23.33 -47.77 -0.45
CA ARG A 968 23.39 -46.42 0.13
C ARG A 968 24.67 -46.21 0.92
N ASN A 969 25.07 -44.96 1.04
CA ASN A 969 26.22 -44.54 1.84
C ASN A 969 25.77 -43.99 3.21
N ALA A 970 26.73 -43.58 4.03
CA ALA A 970 26.47 -43.10 5.39
C ALA A 970 25.62 -41.80 5.46
N ALA A 971 25.40 -41.11 4.34
CA ALA A 971 24.50 -39.96 4.23
C ALA A 971 23.07 -40.37 3.77
N VAL A 972 22.79 -41.68 3.66
CA VAL A 972 21.50 -42.26 3.22
C VAL A 972 21.13 -41.91 1.77
N CYS A 973 22.07 -41.38 0.96
CA CYS A 973 21.93 -41.29 -0.49
C CYS A 973 21.83 -42.70 -1.08
N GLU A 974 20.68 -43.03 -1.66
CA GLU A 974 20.37 -44.33 -2.28
C GLU A 974 20.68 -44.30 -3.79
N SER A 975 21.19 -45.41 -4.31
CA SER A 975 21.49 -45.59 -5.73
C SER A 975 20.24 -45.80 -6.58
N ALA A 976 20.22 -45.32 -7.82
CA ALA A 976 19.43 -45.94 -8.88
C ALA A 976 19.71 -47.46 -8.91
N GLY A 977 18.63 -48.27 -8.90
CA GLY A 977 18.70 -49.72 -8.74
C GLY A 977 19.51 -50.42 -9.82
N ALA A 978 20.33 -51.40 -9.43
CA ALA A 978 21.15 -52.19 -10.34
C ALA A 978 20.56 -53.60 -10.52
N GLY A 979 20.09 -53.89 -11.73
CA GLY A 979 19.43 -55.16 -12.05
C GLY A 979 20.32 -56.39 -11.87
N LEU A 980 19.76 -57.41 -11.22
CA LEU A 980 20.38 -58.71 -10.95
C LEU A 980 19.40 -59.86 -11.22
N SER A 981 19.94 -61.08 -11.28
CA SER A 981 19.11 -62.27 -11.32
C SER A 981 19.82 -63.45 -10.64
N VAL A 982 19.08 -64.25 -9.88
CA VAL A 982 19.55 -65.50 -9.26
C VAL A 982 18.82 -66.65 -9.92
N THR A 983 19.53 -67.54 -10.61
CA THR A 983 18.90 -68.67 -11.31
C THR A 983 19.10 -69.97 -10.53
N ILE A 984 18.00 -70.59 -10.12
CA ILE A 984 17.98 -71.87 -9.41
C ILE A 984 17.57 -72.95 -10.42
N ASN A 985 18.53 -73.78 -10.82
CA ASN A 985 18.28 -74.93 -11.69
C ASN A 985 17.71 -76.11 -10.89
N PRO A 986 16.77 -76.90 -11.45
CA PRO A 986 16.23 -78.08 -10.79
C PRO A 986 17.31 -79.15 -10.57
N GLN A 987 17.15 -80.02 -9.58
CA GLN A 987 18.06 -81.16 -9.46
C GLN A 987 17.95 -82.09 -10.67
N PRO A 988 19.07 -82.70 -11.13
CA PRO A 988 19.10 -83.51 -12.34
C PRO A 988 18.36 -84.84 -12.15
N VAL A 989 17.12 -84.91 -12.63
CA VAL A 989 16.36 -86.17 -12.77
C VAL A 989 17.00 -87.02 -13.85
N GLY A 990 17.67 -88.10 -13.46
CA GLY A 990 18.65 -88.80 -14.30
C GLY A 990 18.10 -89.65 -15.44
N THR A 991 17.87 -89.05 -16.62
CA THR A 991 17.95 -89.74 -17.93
C THR A 991 18.66 -88.87 -18.97
N ASN A 992 19.33 -89.49 -19.95
CA ASN A 992 20.24 -88.81 -20.87
C ASN A 992 19.54 -87.81 -21.81
N GLY A 993 19.79 -86.50 -21.64
CA GLY A 993 19.37 -85.45 -22.57
C GLY A 993 19.88 -84.07 -22.15
N THR A 994 20.44 -83.31 -23.07
CA THR A 994 21.11 -82.00 -22.82
C THR A 994 20.23 -80.97 -22.11
N ALA A 995 20.56 -80.68 -20.85
CA ALA A 995 20.17 -79.48 -20.10
C ALA A 995 21.36 -79.00 -19.25
N ALA A 996 21.36 -77.74 -18.79
CA ALA A 996 22.50 -77.16 -18.07
C ALA A 996 22.67 -77.79 -16.67
N THR A 997 23.64 -78.70 -16.54
CA THR A 997 23.85 -79.48 -15.32
C THR A 997 24.63 -78.73 -14.24
N CYS A 998 24.16 -78.83 -13.00
CA CYS A 998 24.94 -78.47 -11.82
C CYS A 998 26.18 -79.38 -11.70
N SER A 999 27.37 -78.78 -11.76
CA SER A 999 28.66 -79.46 -11.59
C SER A 999 29.60 -78.55 -10.81
N GLY A 1000 29.91 -78.88 -9.54
CA GLY A 1000 30.77 -77.99 -8.75
C GLY A 1000 30.82 -78.10 -7.22
N VAL A 1001 30.42 -79.21 -6.58
CA VAL A 1001 30.78 -79.46 -5.16
C VAL A 1001 31.33 -80.87 -5.01
N ALA A 1002 32.55 -80.99 -4.51
CA ALA A 1002 33.20 -82.28 -4.29
C ALA A 1002 32.77 -82.89 -2.93
N LEU A 1003 32.08 -84.03 -2.98
CA LEU A 1003 31.91 -84.89 -1.80
C LEU A 1003 33.26 -85.50 -1.43
N ASN A 1004 33.70 -85.30 -0.19
CA ASN A 1004 34.85 -86.01 0.37
C ASN A 1004 34.37 -87.04 1.41
N TYR A 1005 34.84 -88.28 1.27
CA TYR A 1005 34.23 -89.47 1.86
C TYR A 1005 34.71 -89.76 3.30
N ASN A 1006 33.87 -90.48 4.06
CA ASN A 1006 34.35 -91.55 4.94
C ASN A 1006 33.27 -92.65 5.08
N LEU A 1007 33.69 -93.91 5.23
CA LEU A 1007 32.83 -95.09 5.06
C LEU A 1007 32.54 -95.83 6.37
N GLN A 1008 31.30 -96.32 6.54
CA GLN A 1008 30.89 -97.68 6.98
C GLN A 1008 29.38 -97.66 7.34
N ALA A 1009 28.54 -98.68 7.07
CA ALA A 1009 28.79 -100.01 6.47
C ALA A 1009 27.55 -100.59 5.72
N GLN A 1010 27.81 -101.48 4.76
CA GLN A 1010 27.00 -102.62 4.24
C GLN A 1010 25.49 -102.44 3.97
N ILE A 1011 25.06 -102.29 2.70
CA ILE A 1011 24.72 -103.36 1.70
C ILE A 1011 23.35 -104.02 1.90
N THR A 1012 22.44 -103.86 0.92
CA THR A 1012 21.75 -104.94 0.18
C THR A 1012 20.92 -104.40 -0.99
N ASN A 1013 20.93 -105.13 -2.13
CA ASN A 1013 19.85 -105.35 -3.13
C ASN A 1013 19.05 -104.15 -3.72
N SER A 1014 18.48 -104.21 -4.93
CA SER A 1014 18.76 -104.99 -6.14
C SER A 1014 17.92 -104.43 -7.31
N VAL A 1015 18.60 -103.84 -8.29
CA VAL A 1015 18.48 -104.13 -9.73
C VAL A 1015 17.09 -104.56 -10.26
N ALA A 1016 16.38 -103.60 -10.87
CA ALA A 1016 15.43 -103.77 -11.97
C ALA A 1016 15.34 -102.43 -12.73
#